data_AF-A0A3N5IZM0-F1
#
_entry.id   AF-A0A3N5IZM0-F1
#
_cell.length_a   1.000
_cell.length_b   1.000
_cell.length_c   1.000
_cell.angle_alpha   90.00
_cell.angle_beta   90.00
_cell.angle_gamma   90.00
#
_symmetry.space_group_name_H-M   'P 1'
#
loop_
_entity.id
_entity.type
_entity.pdbx_description
1 polymer ?
#
loop_
_entity_poly.entity_id
_entity_poly.type
_entity_poly.pdbx_seq_one_letter_code
_entity_poly.pdbx_strand_id
1 'polypeptide(L)'
;YYEQAKAMGIRFHRCRVHSLEQAETAGNIYLRYISDQGKQVEDEFDLVVLSVGMEARPEAVELARKMGVELNSNQFAARSSFAPVATRHPGIYSCGCFGGPRDIPLSVMEASAAAAAATQDLAGARHSLTRTREFPEERPVQAEEPRIGVFICHCGSNIAGVIDVEELADYSTGLPHVAYVERNLFTCSQDSQNLIQERILEQKLNRIVVAACTPRSHEPLFRETLKAAGLNEYLFEMANIRNQASWVHANEPEAALAKAKDMVRMAVAKVNLLRPLPPVTVEVNPQGLVIGGGVVGLVAALGLADQGFPVHLVEKSGVLGGNARHLFTTWKNESIAPEVEELVDRVARHPGITTHLNAEVTEAEGFVGNFRSTIRREKGPVTVAHGVAVLATGAMAYKPQEYGYGESRRVLSALEFDKLHMLGDSRLRQARSVAFIQCVGSRIPERPYCSRICCTHSVQAAVALKEENPDRPVFVLYRDMRTFGQREELYKKARDQGVIFIHYELNQKPVVQAKDHELILTVWDPVLQESLRLPIDILVLATAVIPNPDTRPLAQIYKVPVDTDGFLLEAHAKLRPVDFSNDGLFLAGLAHYPKFIEESIAQAQAAVGRAVTVLANRRIALDAVKAQVDPEKCDGCALCLDVCPYQAIRLIEINGHTRVEINTAKCKGCGLCAATCPKEGVNVAGFSYQQLAARS
;
A
#
# COMPACT_ATOMS: atom_id res chain seq x y z
N TYR A 1 13.83 3.64 9.37
CA TYR A 1 14.55 4.72 8.65
C TYR A 1 15.44 5.57 9.56
N TYR A 2 14.92 6.51 10.36
CA TYR A 2 15.77 7.43 11.14
C TYR A 2 16.77 6.72 12.07
N GLU A 3 16.31 5.78 12.89
CA GLU A 3 17.20 5.01 13.79
C GLU A 3 18.18 4.09 13.03
N GLN A 4 17.75 3.53 11.90
CA GLN A 4 18.63 2.72 11.03
C GLN A 4 19.73 3.58 10.40
N ALA A 5 19.40 4.80 9.96
CA ALA A 5 20.38 5.75 9.42
C ALA A 5 21.44 6.10 10.47
N LYS A 6 21.03 6.35 11.72
CA LYS A 6 21.97 6.53 12.84
C LYS A 6 22.89 5.34 13.03
N ALA A 7 22.34 4.12 13.00
CA ALA A 7 23.12 2.89 13.12
C ALA A 7 24.15 2.70 11.98
N MET A 8 23.90 3.31 10.81
CA MET A 8 24.84 3.35 9.68
C MET A 8 25.91 4.46 9.80
N GLY A 9 25.95 5.19 10.93
CA GLY A 9 26.90 6.29 11.16
C GLY A 9 26.44 7.66 10.65
N ILE A 10 25.21 7.79 10.16
CA ILE A 10 24.66 9.08 9.74
C ILE A 10 24.39 9.93 10.99
N ARG A 11 25.01 11.11 11.05
CA ARG A 11 24.84 12.07 12.14
C ARG A 11 23.68 13.01 11.83
N PHE A 12 22.76 13.15 12.79
CA PHE A 12 21.64 14.08 12.69
C PHE A 12 21.86 15.21 13.67
N HIS A 13 22.27 16.38 13.17
CA HIS A 13 22.48 17.57 13.97
C HIS A 13 21.22 18.44 13.94
N ARG A 14 20.63 18.68 15.12
CA ARG A 14 19.60 19.71 15.24
C ARG A 14 20.30 21.06 15.32
N CYS A 15 20.09 21.89 14.33
CA CYS A 15 20.78 23.16 14.23
C CYS A 15 19.97 24.20 13.47
N ARG A 16 20.42 25.45 13.55
CA ARG A 16 20.01 26.52 12.65
C ARG A 16 21.20 26.89 11.78
N VAL A 17 21.18 26.45 10.53
CA VAL A 17 22.20 26.80 9.54
C VAL A 17 22.06 28.29 9.23
N HIS A 18 23.15 29.03 9.38
CA HIS A 18 23.21 30.46 9.13
C HIS A 18 23.78 30.77 7.73
N SER A 19 24.93 30.17 7.40
CA SER A 19 25.64 30.42 6.14
C SER A 19 26.35 29.17 5.62
N LEU A 20 26.51 29.13 4.29
CA LEU A 20 27.41 28.23 3.58
C LEU A 20 28.53 29.08 2.97
N GLU A 21 29.77 28.81 3.36
CA GLU A 21 30.95 29.59 2.99
C GLU A 21 31.95 28.68 2.27
N GLN A 22 32.71 29.21 1.31
CA GLN A 22 33.76 28.42 0.66
C GLN A 22 34.89 28.14 1.67
N ALA A 23 35.32 26.87 1.76
CA ALA A 23 36.40 26.49 2.66
C ALA A 23 37.79 26.88 2.10
N GLU A 24 38.79 26.91 2.97
CA GLU A 24 40.19 27.13 2.58
C GLU A 24 40.70 25.97 1.70
N THR A 25 40.24 24.75 1.98
CA THR A 25 40.47 23.58 1.12
C THR A 25 39.72 23.76 -0.20
N ALA A 26 40.44 23.72 -1.31
CA ALA A 26 39.88 23.93 -2.64
C ALA A 26 38.77 22.90 -2.96
N GLY A 27 37.53 23.37 -3.09
CA GLY A 27 36.36 22.56 -3.43
C GLY A 27 35.42 22.27 -2.24
N ASN A 28 35.87 22.52 -1.01
CA ASN A 28 35.08 22.24 0.20
C ASN A 28 34.24 23.44 0.63
N ILE A 29 33.25 23.18 1.49
CA ILE A 29 32.25 24.15 1.95
C ILE A 29 32.20 24.10 3.49
N TYR A 30 32.32 25.26 4.15
CA TYR A 30 32.01 25.41 5.57
C TYR A 30 30.51 25.61 5.78
N LEU A 31 29.95 24.83 6.70
CA LEU A 31 28.58 24.94 7.16
C LEU A 31 28.60 25.57 8.56
N ARG A 32 28.21 26.84 8.67
CA ARG A 32 28.14 27.56 9.94
C ARG A 32 26.73 27.50 10.50
N TYR A 33 26.58 26.99 11.72
CA TYR A 33 25.28 26.78 12.34
C TYR A 33 25.29 27.00 13.86
N ILE A 34 24.12 27.26 14.42
CA ILE A 34 23.90 27.23 15.88
C ILE A 34 23.43 25.83 16.26
N SER A 35 24.14 25.17 17.17
CA SER A 35 23.78 23.87 17.72
C SER A 35 22.53 23.94 18.60
N ASP A 36 21.99 22.78 18.95
CA ASP A 36 20.89 22.63 19.91
C ASP A 36 21.24 23.09 21.33
N GLN A 37 22.53 23.24 21.65
CA GLN A 37 23.04 23.85 22.89
C GLN A 37 23.21 25.38 22.79
N GLY A 38 22.81 26.00 21.68
CA GLY A 38 22.98 27.44 21.47
C GLY A 38 24.41 27.88 21.15
N LYS A 39 25.32 26.95 20.83
CA LYS A 39 26.71 27.25 20.47
C LYS A 39 26.87 27.39 18.97
N GLN A 40 27.69 28.34 18.53
CA GLN A 40 28.08 28.44 17.13
C GLN A 40 29.11 27.35 16.80
N VAL A 41 28.87 26.60 15.73
CA VAL A 41 29.71 25.50 15.24
C VAL A 41 29.98 25.73 13.75
N GLU A 42 31.15 25.28 13.31
CA GLU A 42 31.58 25.30 11.91
C GLU A 42 32.10 23.90 11.56
N ASP A 43 31.52 23.28 10.54
CA ASP A 43 31.92 21.98 10.01
C ASP A 43 32.25 22.11 8.52
N GLU A 44 33.30 21.42 8.06
CA GLU A 44 33.72 21.39 6.64
C GLU A 44 33.16 20.14 5.95
N PHE A 45 32.63 20.31 4.73
CA PHE A 45 32.10 19.22 3.91
C PHE A 45 32.53 19.34 2.44
N ASP A 46 32.78 18.21 1.78
CA ASP A 46 33.09 18.16 0.34
C ASP A 46 31.84 18.41 -0.53
N LEU A 47 30.63 18.19 0.01
CA LEU A 47 29.36 18.34 -0.70
C LEU A 47 28.22 18.72 0.27
N VAL A 48 27.44 19.73 -0.11
CA VAL A 48 26.19 20.09 0.57
C VAL A 48 25.01 19.80 -0.36
N VAL A 49 24.08 18.95 0.09
CA VAL A 49 22.85 18.63 -0.65
C VAL A 49 21.68 19.33 0.04
N LEU A 50 21.08 20.31 -0.63
CA LEU A 50 19.92 21.03 -0.11
C LEU A 50 18.65 20.20 -0.29
N SER A 51 17.93 19.94 0.80
CA SER A 51 16.59 19.37 0.76
C SER A 51 15.59 20.49 0.45
N VAL A 52 15.24 20.64 -0.83
CA VAL A 52 14.32 21.68 -1.30
C VAL A 52 12.85 21.25 -1.19
N GLY A 53 11.97 22.23 -0.99
CA GLY A 53 10.51 22.01 -0.96
C GLY A 53 9.94 21.65 -2.33
N MET A 54 8.68 21.23 -2.34
CA MET A 54 7.93 20.97 -3.58
C MET A 54 6.91 22.08 -3.81
N GLU A 55 6.82 22.56 -5.05
CA GLU A 55 5.83 23.55 -5.50
C GLU A 55 5.02 23.04 -6.70
N ALA A 56 3.85 23.63 -6.91
CA ALA A 56 3.05 23.35 -8.10
C ALA A 56 3.74 23.95 -9.34
N ARG A 57 3.86 23.15 -10.40
CA ARG A 57 4.43 23.63 -11.67
C ARG A 57 3.51 24.69 -12.31
N PRO A 58 4.06 25.75 -12.94
CA PRO A 58 3.25 26.79 -13.59
C PRO A 58 2.22 26.24 -14.59
N GLU A 59 2.58 25.20 -15.34
CA GLU A 59 1.71 24.54 -16.31
C GLU A 59 0.52 23.83 -15.65
N ALA A 60 0.73 23.26 -14.45
CA ALA A 60 -0.35 22.62 -13.68
C ALA A 60 -1.32 23.67 -13.13
N VAL A 61 -0.81 24.83 -12.72
CA VAL A 61 -1.63 25.98 -12.29
C VAL A 61 -2.46 26.53 -13.46
N GLU A 62 -1.87 26.67 -14.64
CA GLU A 62 -2.58 27.08 -15.84
C GLU A 62 -3.67 26.08 -16.24
N LEU A 63 -3.36 24.77 -16.20
CA LEU A 63 -4.32 23.71 -16.46
C LEU A 63 -5.49 23.76 -15.49
N ALA A 64 -5.22 23.94 -14.19
CA ALA A 64 -6.28 24.09 -13.19
C ALA A 64 -7.21 25.25 -13.52
N ARG A 65 -6.66 26.42 -13.88
CA ARG A 65 -7.48 27.58 -14.28
C ARG A 65 -8.36 27.28 -15.49
N LYS A 66 -7.82 26.60 -16.52
CA LYS A 66 -8.58 26.19 -17.71
C LYS A 66 -9.69 25.19 -17.40
N MET A 67 -9.44 24.29 -16.44
CA MET A 67 -10.40 23.26 -16.01
C MET A 67 -11.35 23.73 -14.89
N GLY A 68 -11.21 24.97 -14.41
CA GLY A 68 -11.97 25.52 -13.28
C GLY A 68 -11.52 25.02 -11.91
N VAL A 69 -10.49 24.18 -11.81
CA VAL A 69 -10.05 23.59 -10.53
C VAL A 69 -9.54 24.68 -9.59
N GLU A 70 -10.21 24.84 -8.45
CA GLU A 70 -9.79 25.77 -7.39
C GLU A 70 -8.44 25.35 -6.79
N LEU A 71 -7.58 26.34 -6.54
CA LEU A 71 -6.27 26.15 -5.94
C LEU A 71 -6.24 26.75 -4.53
N ASN A 72 -5.48 26.13 -3.64
CA ASN A 72 -5.23 26.66 -2.29
C ASN A 72 -4.14 27.76 -2.29
N SER A 73 -3.83 28.30 -1.11
CA SER A 73 -2.79 29.32 -0.91
C SER A 73 -1.41 28.92 -1.44
N ASN A 74 -1.10 27.62 -1.51
CA ASN A 74 0.14 27.08 -2.02
C ASN A 74 0.05 26.62 -3.49
N GLN A 75 -0.99 27.00 -4.22
CA GLN A 75 -1.23 26.67 -5.63
C GLN A 75 -1.42 25.17 -5.95
N PHE A 76 -1.76 24.36 -4.95
CA PHE A 76 -2.20 22.97 -5.15
C PHE A 76 -3.72 22.88 -5.26
N ALA A 77 -4.24 21.79 -5.84
CA ALA A 77 -5.68 21.55 -5.92
C ALA A 77 -6.35 21.62 -4.54
N ALA A 78 -7.34 22.51 -4.40
CA ALA A 78 -8.14 22.64 -3.20
C ALA A 78 -9.13 21.46 -3.08
N ARG A 79 -9.14 20.81 -1.92
CA ARG A 79 -9.90 19.58 -1.65
C ARG A 79 -10.43 19.59 -0.23
N SER A 80 -11.57 18.95 0.02
CA SER A 80 -12.09 18.72 1.37
C SER A 80 -11.34 17.59 2.08
N SER A 81 -11.29 17.57 3.41
CA SER A 81 -10.82 16.39 4.15
C SER A 81 -11.74 15.17 4.00
N PHE A 82 -13.02 15.35 3.66
CA PHE A 82 -13.98 14.27 3.44
C PHE A 82 -14.10 13.85 1.97
N ALA A 83 -13.58 14.67 1.05
CA ALA A 83 -13.49 14.37 -0.38
C ALA A 83 -12.05 14.57 -0.87
N PRO A 84 -11.12 13.68 -0.49
CA PRO A 84 -9.67 13.90 -0.63
C PRO A 84 -9.17 13.82 -2.07
N VAL A 85 -9.98 13.40 -3.04
CA VAL A 85 -9.61 13.34 -4.47
C VAL A 85 -10.58 14.10 -5.38
N ALA A 86 -11.77 14.46 -4.87
CA ALA A 86 -12.74 15.22 -5.65
C ALA A 86 -12.39 16.71 -5.61
N THR A 87 -12.54 17.37 -6.76
CA THR A 87 -12.52 18.83 -6.81
C THR A 87 -13.93 19.37 -6.61
N ARG A 88 -14.09 20.70 -6.54
CA ARG A 88 -15.42 21.32 -6.52
C ARG A 88 -16.18 21.21 -7.84
N HIS A 89 -15.49 20.86 -8.94
CA HIS A 89 -16.13 20.59 -10.22
C HIS A 89 -16.49 19.11 -10.34
N PRO A 90 -17.79 18.76 -10.46
CA PRO A 90 -18.22 17.39 -10.65
C PRO A 90 -17.54 16.73 -11.86
N GLY A 91 -17.14 15.47 -11.72
CA GLY A 91 -16.43 14.72 -12.76
C GLY A 91 -14.93 15.06 -12.91
N ILE A 92 -14.42 16.06 -12.17
CA ILE A 92 -12.98 16.38 -12.16
C ILE A 92 -12.36 15.96 -10.83
N TYR A 93 -11.37 15.07 -10.93
CA TYR A 93 -10.66 14.47 -9.81
C TYR A 93 -9.17 14.83 -9.85
N SER A 94 -8.55 14.95 -8.68
CA SER A 94 -7.12 15.25 -8.54
C SER A 94 -6.44 14.29 -7.55
N CYS A 95 -5.22 13.87 -7.88
CA CYS A 95 -4.44 12.92 -7.09
C CYS A 95 -2.94 13.21 -7.16
N GLY A 96 -2.19 12.67 -6.22
CA GLY A 96 -0.73 12.74 -6.21
C GLY A 96 -0.23 14.14 -5.89
N CYS A 97 0.94 14.50 -6.43
CA CYS A 97 1.63 15.73 -6.05
C CYS A 97 0.89 17.03 -6.42
N PHE A 98 -0.11 16.98 -7.30
CA PHE A 98 -0.93 18.17 -7.59
C PHE A 98 -1.87 18.54 -6.43
N GLY A 99 -2.17 17.59 -5.55
CA GLY A 99 -2.92 17.82 -4.31
C GLY A 99 -2.06 18.25 -3.11
N GLY A 100 -0.76 18.49 -3.32
CA GLY A 100 0.25 18.81 -2.30
C GLY A 100 1.39 17.80 -2.26
N PRO A 101 2.45 18.02 -1.46
CA PRO A 101 3.57 17.08 -1.34
C PRO A 101 3.10 15.69 -0.88
N ARG A 102 3.55 14.63 -1.57
CA ARG A 102 3.16 13.23 -1.32
C ARG A 102 4.34 12.29 -1.50
N ASP A 103 4.29 11.18 -0.78
CA ASP A 103 5.16 10.05 -1.04
C ASP A 103 4.56 9.10 -2.10
N ILE A 104 5.31 8.06 -2.46
CA ILE A 104 4.88 7.09 -3.48
C ILE A 104 3.62 6.33 -3.04
N PRO A 105 3.54 5.73 -1.84
CA PRO A 105 2.35 5.01 -1.40
C PRO A 105 1.08 5.88 -1.44
N LEU A 106 1.14 7.10 -0.92
CA LEU A 106 -0.04 7.98 -0.89
C LEU A 106 -0.42 8.45 -2.30
N SER A 107 0.54 8.64 -3.20
CA SER A 107 0.24 8.96 -4.60
C SER A 107 -0.46 7.80 -5.32
N VAL A 108 -0.03 6.56 -5.10
CA VAL A 108 -0.68 5.35 -5.66
C VAL A 108 -2.08 5.15 -5.06
N MET A 109 -2.24 5.42 -3.76
CA MET A 109 -3.55 5.40 -3.09
C MET A 109 -4.49 6.46 -3.68
N GLU A 110 -4.07 7.73 -3.74
CA GLU A 110 -4.91 8.79 -4.29
C GLU A 110 -5.25 8.56 -5.77
N ALA A 111 -4.35 7.97 -6.56
CA ALA A 111 -4.64 7.59 -7.95
C ALA A 111 -5.75 6.51 -8.03
N SER A 112 -5.67 5.49 -7.17
CA SER A 112 -6.70 4.44 -7.08
C SER A 112 -8.03 5.00 -6.56
N ALA A 113 -7.98 5.95 -5.63
CA ALA A 113 -9.16 6.64 -5.09
C ALA A 113 -9.83 7.54 -6.13
N ALA A 114 -9.05 8.30 -6.90
CA ALA A 114 -9.56 9.12 -8.00
C ALA A 114 -10.20 8.25 -9.09
N ALA A 115 -9.58 7.11 -9.41
CA ALA A 115 -10.19 6.13 -10.32
C ALA A 115 -11.51 5.58 -9.76
N ALA A 116 -11.58 5.23 -8.47
CA ALA A 116 -12.81 4.76 -7.83
C ALA A 116 -13.94 5.80 -7.86
N ALA A 117 -13.60 7.07 -7.62
CA ALA A 117 -14.56 8.16 -7.68
C ALA A 117 -15.09 8.36 -9.11
N ALA A 118 -14.20 8.33 -10.11
CA ALA A 118 -14.60 8.41 -11.52
C ALA A 118 -15.46 7.21 -11.96
N THR A 119 -15.16 5.99 -11.50
CA THR A 119 -15.96 4.80 -11.86
C THR A 119 -17.32 4.77 -11.17
N GLN A 120 -17.48 5.45 -10.03
CA GLN A 120 -18.76 5.60 -9.36
C GLN A 120 -19.76 6.38 -10.23
N ASP A 121 -19.34 7.51 -10.80
CA ASP A 121 -20.20 8.30 -11.72
C ASP A 121 -20.54 7.52 -13.00
N LEU A 122 -19.66 6.61 -13.42
CA LEU A 122 -19.81 5.79 -14.63
C LEU A 122 -20.46 4.43 -14.38
N ALA A 123 -20.90 4.14 -13.15
CA ALA A 123 -21.40 2.81 -12.78
C ALA A 123 -22.58 2.36 -13.65
N GLY A 124 -23.51 3.27 -13.97
CA GLY A 124 -24.66 2.98 -14.82
C GLY A 124 -24.32 2.68 -16.29
N ALA A 125 -23.14 3.10 -16.75
CA ALA A 125 -22.65 2.83 -18.10
C ALA A 125 -21.68 1.63 -18.15
N ARG A 126 -21.47 0.93 -17.03
CA ARG A 126 -20.54 -0.21 -16.96
C ARG A 126 -20.93 -1.26 -18.00
N HIS A 127 -19.92 -1.71 -18.75
CA HIS A 127 -20.04 -2.68 -19.85
C HIS A 127 -20.82 -2.21 -21.11
N SER A 128 -21.28 -0.96 -21.18
CA SER A 128 -22.03 -0.46 -22.34
C SER A 128 -21.20 -0.32 -23.62
N LEU A 129 -19.91 -0.02 -23.50
CA LEU A 129 -18.97 0.16 -24.62
C LEU A 129 -17.78 -0.81 -24.57
N THR A 130 -17.76 -1.75 -23.62
CA THR A 130 -16.70 -2.75 -23.52
C THR A 130 -16.85 -3.79 -24.61
N ARG A 131 -15.75 -4.19 -25.25
CA ARG A 131 -15.72 -5.31 -26.20
C ARG A 131 -14.90 -6.45 -25.60
N THR A 132 -15.45 -7.66 -25.63
CA THR A 132 -14.68 -8.86 -25.30
C THR A 132 -13.77 -9.17 -26.48
N ARG A 133 -12.48 -9.38 -26.20
CA ARG A 133 -11.54 -9.82 -27.22
C ARG A 133 -11.77 -11.31 -27.50
N GLU A 134 -12.03 -11.63 -28.76
CA GLU A 134 -12.19 -13.01 -29.22
C GLU A 134 -10.84 -13.52 -29.76
N PHE A 135 -10.51 -14.76 -29.40
CA PHE A 135 -9.33 -15.45 -29.89
C PHE A 135 -9.77 -16.65 -30.74
N PRO A 136 -8.99 -17.04 -31.75
CA PRO A 136 -9.25 -18.28 -32.48
C PRO A 136 -9.18 -19.51 -31.55
N GLU A 137 -9.74 -20.62 -32.01
CA GLU A 137 -9.71 -21.89 -31.28
C GLU A 137 -8.26 -22.34 -31.03
N GLU A 138 -7.98 -22.83 -29.83
CA GLU A 138 -6.64 -23.32 -29.47
C GLU A 138 -6.32 -24.61 -30.24
N ARG A 139 -5.24 -24.57 -31.02
CA ARG A 139 -4.72 -25.72 -31.76
C ARG A 139 -4.16 -26.76 -30.78
N PRO A 140 -4.60 -28.03 -30.84
CA PRO A 140 -4.11 -29.08 -29.95
C PRO A 140 -2.71 -29.55 -30.38
N VAL A 141 -1.67 -29.03 -29.72
CA VAL A 141 -0.25 -29.30 -30.04
C VAL A 141 0.44 -30.25 -29.04
N GLN A 142 -0.32 -30.89 -28.14
CA GLN A 142 0.23 -31.74 -27.07
C GLN A 142 0.96 -32.97 -27.61
N ALA A 143 0.48 -33.53 -28.72
CA ALA A 143 1.02 -34.73 -29.35
C ALA A 143 2.01 -34.43 -30.50
N GLU A 144 2.22 -33.15 -30.82
CA GLU A 144 3.16 -32.73 -31.86
C GLU A 144 4.59 -32.71 -31.34
N GLU A 145 5.55 -33.00 -32.20
CA GLU A 145 6.96 -32.73 -31.91
C GLU A 145 7.16 -31.22 -31.71
N PRO A 146 7.97 -30.79 -30.72
CA PRO A 146 8.27 -29.38 -30.54
C PRO A 146 8.85 -28.74 -31.81
N ARG A 147 8.28 -27.58 -32.16
CA ARG A 147 8.70 -26.70 -33.25
C ARG A 147 8.77 -25.29 -32.71
N ILE A 148 9.98 -24.88 -32.35
CA ILE A 148 10.25 -23.67 -31.58
C ILE A 148 10.56 -22.51 -32.53
N GLY A 149 9.87 -21.38 -32.33
CA GLY A 149 10.24 -20.10 -32.92
C GLY A 149 11.01 -19.23 -31.93
N VAL A 150 12.19 -18.76 -32.31
CA VAL A 150 13.01 -17.85 -31.49
C VAL A 150 12.99 -16.44 -32.10
N PHE A 151 12.45 -15.47 -31.38
CA PHE A 151 12.37 -14.09 -31.82
C PHE A 151 13.32 -13.21 -31.00
N ILE A 152 14.32 -12.63 -31.65
CA ILE A 152 15.40 -11.86 -31.01
C ILE A 152 15.18 -10.36 -31.23
N CYS A 153 15.07 -9.62 -30.13
CA CYS A 153 14.82 -8.18 -30.15
C CYS A 153 16.12 -7.38 -30.20
N HIS A 154 16.18 -6.34 -31.03
CA HIS A 154 17.28 -5.37 -31.01
C HIS A 154 17.07 -4.31 -29.91
N CYS A 155 15.81 -3.96 -29.68
CA CYS A 155 15.40 -2.90 -28.76
C CYS A 155 16.12 -1.56 -29.06
N GLY A 156 16.26 -1.24 -30.34
CA GLY A 156 17.14 -0.16 -30.81
C GLY A 156 18.60 -0.47 -30.47
N SER A 157 19.29 0.46 -29.83
CA SER A 157 20.66 0.24 -29.35
C SER A 157 20.74 -0.46 -27.99
N ASN A 158 19.61 -0.72 -27.31
CA ASN A 158 19.65 -1.24 -25.95
C ASN A 158 20.16 -2.68 -25.86
N ILE A 159 19.86 -3.52 -26.85
CA ILE A 159 20.40 -4.88 -26.94
C ILE A 159 21.45 -4.91 -28.05
N ALA A 160 21.08 -4.50 -29.26
CA ALA A 160 21.96 -4.57 -30.43
C ALA A 160 23.19 -3.65 -30.36
N GLY A 161 23.24 -2.69 -29.42
CA GLY A 161 24.44 -1.88 -29.17
C GLY A 161 25.52 -2.60 -28.34
N VAL A 162 25.23 -3.77 -27.78
CA VAL A 162 26.15 -4.54 -26.92
C VAL A 162 26.24 -6.00 -27.35
N ILE A 163 25.10 -6.61 -27.68
CA ILE A 163 25.00 -8.02 -28.06
C ILE A 163 24.86 -8.09 -29.58
N ASP A 164 25.72 -8.87 -30.23
CA ASP A 164 25.57 -9.20 -31.64
C ASP A 164 24.34 -10.10 -31.83
N VAL A 165 23.26 -9.48 -32.31
CA VAL A 165 21.97 -10.12 -32.54
C VAL A 165 21.96 -11.02 -33.77
N GLU A 166 22.90 -10.84 -34.71
CA GLU A 166 23.07 -11.72 -35.87
C GLU A 166 23.71 -13.03 -35.40
N GLU A 167 24.83 -12.93 -34.69
CA GLU A 167 25.53 -14.11 -34.18
C GLU A 167 24.66 -14.90 -33.19
N LEU A 168 23.85 -14.20 -32.38
CA LEU A 168 22.88 -14.85 -31.50
C LEU A 168 21.78 -15.59 -32.29
N ALA A 169 21.33 -15.04 -33.42
CA ALA A 169 20.33 -15.68 -34.28
C ALA A 169 20.88 -16.94 -34.97
N ASP A 170 22.10 -16.85 -35.50
CA ASP A 170 22.80 -17.99 -36.11
C ASP A 170 23.00 -19.11 -35.10
N TYR A 171 23.47 -18.78 -33.89
CA TYR A 171 23.58 -19.74 -32.79
C TYR A 171 22.23 -20.39 -32.45
N SER A 172 21.17 -19.58 -32.37
CA SER A 172 19.83 -20.06 -32.00
C SER A 172 19.26 -21.05 -33.02
N THR A 173 19.62 -20.92 -34.30
CA THR A 173 19.20 -21.83 -35.37
C THR A 173 19.74 -23.25 -35.18
N GLY A 174 20.91 -23.40 -34.54
CA GLY A 174 21.53 -24.68 -34.24
C GLY A 174 20.97 -25.41 -33.01
N LEU A 175 20.03 -24.80 -32.27
CA LEU A 175 19.49 -25.39 -31.05
C LEU A 175 18.41 -26.46 -31.35
N PRO A 176 18.28 -27.50 -30.49
CA PRO A 176 17.30 -28.56 -30.69
C PRO A 176 15.87 -28.03 -30.84
N HIS A 177 15.14 -28.58 -31.83
CA HIS A 177 13.74 -28.26 -32.13
C HIS A 177 13.46 -26.80 -32.56
N VAL A 178 14.49 -25.95 -32.72
CA VAL A 178 14.31 -24.62 -33.28
C VAL A 178 14.04 -24.73 -34.78
N ALA A 179 12.81 -24.39 -35.16
CA ALA A 179 12.35 -24.47 -36.55
C ALA A 179 12.41 -23.11 -37.26
N TYR A 180 12.44 -22.02 -36.51
CA TYR A 180 12.45 -20.66 -37.06
C TYR A 180 13.14 -19.69 -36.11
N VAL A 181 13.97 -18.80 -36.66
CA VAL A 181 14.60 -17.70 -35.93
C VAL A 181 14.34 -16.41 -36.69
N GLU A 182 13.90 -15.37 -35.98
CA GLU A 182 13.67 -14.07 -36.58
C GLU A 182 14.16 -12.95 -35.67
N ARG A 183 14.60 -11.88 -36.33
CA ARG A 183 15.20 -10.71 -35.72
C ARG A 183 14.28 -9.53 -35.93
N ASN A 184 13.92 -8.87 -34.83
CA ASN A 184 13.00 -7.76 -34.84
C ASN A 184 13.63 -6.53 -34.20
N LEU A 185 13.44 -5.36 -34.81
CA LEU A 185 13.94 -4.10 -34.24
C LEU A 185 13.30 -3.84 -32.87
N PHE A 186 11.97 -4.03 -32.80
CA PHE A 186 11.18 -3.94 -31.57
C PHE A 186 10.12 -5.05 -31.55
N THR A 187 10.46 -6.20 -30.97
CA THR A 187 9.55 -7.37 -30.91
C THR A 187 8.21 -7.06 -30.22
N CYS A 188 8.15 -6.04 -29.36
CA CYS A 188 6.91 -5.61 -28.70
C CYS A 188 6.02 -4.68 -29.55
N SER A 189 6.48 -4.21 -30.72
CA SER A 189 5.69 -3.36 -31.61
C SER A 189 4.51 -4.13 -32.20
N GLN A 190 3.41 -3.42 -32.50
CA GLN A 190 2.21 -4.05 -33.06
C GLN A 190 2.49 -4.80 -34.36
N ASP A 191 3.35 -4.24 -35.22
CA ASP A 191 3.75 -4.87 -36.48
C ASP A 191 4.50 -6.18 -36.24
N SER A 192 5.44 -6.20 -35.28
CA SER A 192 6.12 -7.45 -34.89
C SER A 192 5.20 -8.46 -34.23
N GLN A 193 4.18 -8.04 -33.47
CA GLN A 193 3.20 -8.97 -32.90
C GLN A 193 2.35 -9.64 -34.00
N ASN A 194 1.99 -8.89 -35.04
CA ASN A 194 1.27 -9.45 -36.19
C ASN A 194 2.16 -10.42 -36.96
N LEU A 195 3.42 -10.05 -37.20
CA LEU A 195 4.42 -10.91 -37.84
C LEU A 195 4.63 -12.22 -37.06
N ILE A 196 4.75 -12.16 -35.73
CA ILE A 196 4.88 -13.37 -34.90
C ILE A 196 3.67 -14.29 -35.11
N GLN A 197 2.45 -13.75 -35.16
CA GLN A 197 1.24 -14.55 -35.41
C GLN A 197 1.29 -15.21 -36.79
N GLU A 198 1.65 -14.47 -37.84
CA GLU A 198 1.81 -14.99 -39.19
C GLU A 198 2.85 -16.11 -39.22
N ARG A 199 4.02 -15.91 -38.61
CA ARG A 199 5.09 -16.93 -38.55
C ARG A 199 4.71 -18.16 -37.74
N ILE A 200 3.93 -18.01 -36.67
CA ILE A 200 3.40 -19.15 -35.92
C ILE A 200 2.58 -20.06 -36.85
N LEU A 201 1.74 -19.47 -37.69
CA LEU A 201 0.88 -20.20 -38.62
C LEU A 201 1.68 -20.77 -39.80
N GLU A 202 2.49 -19.96 -40.46
CA GLU A 202 3.27 -20.34 -41.66
C GLU A 202 4.28 -21.44 -41.37
N GLN A 203 5.05 -21.30 -40.30
CA GLN A 203 6.13 -22.23 -39.93
C GLN A 203 5.63 -23.39 -39.06
N LYS A 204 4.33 -23.40 -38.75
CA LYS A 204 3.66 -24.37 -37.87
C LYS A 204 4.35 -24.46 -36.51
N LEU A 205 4.68 -23.31 -35.94
CA LEU A 205 5.34 -23.24 -34.64
C LEU A 205 4.35 -23.62 -33.55
N ASN A 206 4.83 -24.37 -32.56
CA ASN A 206 4.02 -24.77 -31.42
C ASN A 206 4.66 -24.40 -30.08
N ARG A 207 5.83 -23.76 -30.08
CA ARG A 207 6.51 -23.21 -28.89
C ARG A 207 7.21 -21.92 -29.28
N ILE A 208 7.21 -20.93 -28.38
CA ILE A 208 7.78 -19.61 -28.70
C ILE A 208 8.76 -19.17 -27.62
N VAL A 209 9.93 -18.71 -28.07
CA VAL A 209 10.93 -18.03 -27.23
C VAL A 209 11.08 -16.61 -27.73
N VAL A 210 10.97 -15.63 -26.83
CA VAL A 210 11.35 -14.25 -27.13
C VAL A 210 12.60 -13.87 -26.33
N ALA A 211 13.68 -13.55 -27.02
CA ALA A 211 14.91 -13.04 -26.43
C ALA A 211 14.90 -11.51 -26.44
N ALA A 212 14.54 -10.90 -25.32
CA ALA A 212 14.33 -9.45 -25.23
C ALA A 212 14.50 -8.90 -23.79
N CYS A 213 13.48 -8.19 -23.31
CA CYS A 213 13.45 -7.53 -22.01
C CYS A 213 12.91 -8.43 -20.88
N THR A 214 12.53 -7.82 -19.75
CA THR A 214 12.04 -8.58 -18.60
C THR A 214 10.62 -9.16 -18.82
N PRO A 215 10.37 -10.44 -18.46
CA PRO A 215 9.04 -11.04 -18.50
C PRO A 215 8.02 -10.27 -17.65
N ARG A 216 8.46 -9.61 -16.56
CA ARG A 216 7.59 -8.78 -15.72
C ARG A 216 6.87 -7.66 -16.47
N SER A 217 7.39 -7.24 -17.63
CA SER A 217 6.84 -6.14 -18.41
C SER A 217 6.02 -6.59 -19.62
N HIS A 218 6.54 -7.54 -20.41
CA HIS A 218 5.97 -7.86 -21.72
C HIS A 218 5.59 -9.33 -21.90
N GLU A 219 5.80 -10.21 -20.91
CA GLU A 219 5.30 -11.60 -21.00
C GLU A 219 3.79 -11.65 -21.26
N PRO A 220 2.92 -10.88 -20.57
CA PRO A 220 1.48 -10.89 -20.87
C PRO A 220 1.15 -10.51 -22.32
N LEU A 221 1.92 -9.59 -22.91
CA LEU A 221 1.74 -9.16 -24.30
C LEU A 221 2.02 -10.32 -25.27
N PHE A 222 3.13 -11.04 -25.08
CA PHE A 222 3.48 -12.17 -25.95
C PHE A 222 2.58 -13.38 -25.73
N ARG A 223 2.17 -13.64 -24.49
CA ARG A 223 1.13 -14.64 -24.16
C ARG A 223 -0.16 -14.36 -24.93
N GLU A 224 -0.59 -13.10 -24.99
CA GLU A 224 -1.75 -12.69 -25.77
C GLU A 224 -1.55 -12.89 -27.29
N THR A 225 -0.35 -12.61 -27.81
CA THR A 225 0.01 -12.88 -29.21
C THR A 225 -0.09 -14.37 -29.56
N LEU A 226 0.33 -15.27 -28.67
CA LEU A 226 0.15 -16.71 -28.87
C LEU A 226 -1.34 -17.07 -28.96
N LYS A 227 -2.19 -16.51 -28.08
CA LYS A 227 -3.63 -16.73 -28.13
C LYS A 227 -4.24 -16.23 -29.43
N ALA A 228 -3.81 -15.06 -29.90
CA ALA A 228 -4.24 -14.50 -31.18
C ALA A 228 -3.84 -15.38 -32.39
N ALA A 229 -2.75 -16.15 -32.26
CA ALA A 229 -2.34 -17.16 -33.25
C ALA A 229 -2.99 -18.55 -33.05
N GLY A 230 -3.87 -18.72 -32.06
CA GLY A 230 -4.50 -20.01 -31.76
C GLY A 230 -3.58 -21.00 -31.02
N LEU A 231 -2.57 -20.50 -30.29
CA LEU A 231 -1.67 -21.32 -29.48
C LEU A 231 -1.90 -21.05 -27.98
N ASN A 232 -1.73 -22.08 -27.14
CA ASN A 232 -1.83 -21.92 -25.70
C ASN A 232 -0.80 -20.92 -25.17
N GLU A 233 -1.23 -19.98 -24.34
CA GLU A 233 -0.38 -18.89 -23.87
C GLU A 233 0.80 -19.34 -22.99
N TYR A 234 0.74 -20.53 -22.40
CA TYR A 234 1.81 -21.08 -21.57
C TYR A 234 2.86 -21.86 -22.37
N LEU A 235 2.76 -21.89 -23.69
CA LEU A 235 3.79 -22.45 -24.59
C LEU A 235 4.84 -21.41 -24.99
N PHE A 236 5.15 -20.52 -24.05
CA PHE A 236 5.99 -19.36 -24.21
C PHE A 236 7.06 -19.31 -23.13
N GLU A 237 8.28 -18.90 -23.50
CA GLU A 237 9.36 -18.58 -22.56
C GLU A 237 10.08 -17.30 -23.00
N MET A 238 10.56 -16.50 -22.03
CA MET A 238 11.26 -15.26 -22.32
C MET A 238 12.72 -15.30 -21.82
N ALA A 239 13.67 -15.09 -22.74
CA ALA A 239 15.07 -14.90 -22.40
C ALA A 239 15.36 -13.40 -22.20
N ASN A 240 15.64 -12.98 -20.97
CA ASN A 240 15.84 -11.58 -20.60
C ASN A 240 17.26 -11.07 -20.92
N ILE A 241 17.59 -10.99 -22.20
CA ILE A 241 18.93 -10.58 -22.67
C ILE A 241 19.18 -9.06 -22.59
N ARG A 242 18.19 -8.25 -22.18
CA ARG A 242 18.36 -6.81 -21.95
C ARG A 242 18.74 -6.48 -20.52
N ASN A 243 17.78 -6.65 -19.60
CA ASN A 243 17.94 -6.21 -18.21
C ASN A 243 18.97 -7.07 -17.45
N GLN A 244 19.20 -8.31 -17.87
CA GLN A 244 20.14 -9.23 -17.23
C GLN A 244 21.38 -9.53 -18.07
N ALA A 245 21.52 -8.95 -19.27
CA ALA A 245 22.75 -9.04 -20.05
C ALA A 245 23.17 -7.68 -20.60
N SER A 246 22.59 -7.18 -21.71
CA SER A 246 23.13 -6.00 -22.42
C SER A 246 23.33 -4.76 -21.53
N TRP A 247 22.36 -4.43 -20.66
CA TRP A 247 22.45 -3.24 -19.80
C TRP A 247 23.48 -3.32 -18.69
N VAL A 248 23.76 -4.53 -18.19
CA VAL A 248 24.69 -4.74 -17.06
C VAL A 248 26.10 -5.10 -17.52
N HIS A 249 26.26 -5.41 -18.81
CA HIS A 249 27.51 -5.87 -19.43
C HIS A 249 27.93 -5.00 -20.62
N ALA A 250 27.59 -3.71 -20.61
CA ALA A 250 27.82 -2.80 -21.73
C ALA A 250 29.30 -2.67 -22.14
N ASN A 251 30.22 -2.91 -21.21
CA ASN A 251 31.67 -2.85 -21.44
C ASN A 251 32.30 -4.22 -21.78
N GLU A 252 31.51 -5.30 -21.81
CA GLU A 252 31.99 -6.67 -22.01
C GLU A 252 31.14 -7.40 -23.08
N PRO A 253 31.10 -6.90 -24.34
CA PRO A 253 30.15 -7.36 -25.36
C PRO A 253 30.30 -8.85 -25.71
N GLU A 254 31.52 -9.40 -25.75
CA GLU A 254 31.75 -10.83 -26.00
C GLU A 254 31.16 -11.71 -24.88
N ALA A 255 31.37 -11.32 -23.61
CA ALA A 255 30.80 -12.01 -22.46
C ALA A 255 29.27 -11.84 -22.40
N ALA A 256 28.76 -10.66 -22.77
CA ALA A 256 27.33 -10.40 -22.88
C ALA A 256 26.66 -11.30 -23.93
N LEU A 257 27.31 -11.49 -25.08
CA LEU A 257 26.83 -12.38 -26.15
C LEU A 257 26.88 -13.85 -25.73
N ALA A 258 27.99 -14.31 -25.13
CA ALA A 258 28.09 -15.67 -24.60
C ALA A 258 26.98 -15.96 -23.57
N LYS A 259 26.76 -15.04 -22.63
CA LYS A 259 25.65 -15.11 -21.67
C LYS A 259 24.29 -15.13 -22.36
N ALA A 260 24.08 -14.32 -23.40
CA ALA A 260 22.82 -14.28 -24.14
C ALA A 260 22.54 -15.61 -24.85
N LYS A 261 23.56 -16.23 -25.46
CA LYS A 261 23.47 -17.57 -26.07
C LYS A 261 23.01 -18.60 -25.05
N ASP A 262 23.63 -18.61 -23.86
CA ASP A 262 23.20 -19.49 -22.77
C ASP A 262 21.76 -19.22 -22.33
N MET A 263 21.38 -17.96 -22.13
CA MET A 263 20.02 -17.61 -21.72
C MET A 263 18.96 -18.05 -22.75
N VAL A 264 19.26 -17.94 -24.04
CA VAL A 264 18.38 -18.44 -25.12
C VAL A 264 18.34 -19.96 -25.12
N ARG A 265 19.50 -20.63 -25.02
CA ARG A 265 19.57 -22.09 -24.90
C ARG A 265 18.75 -22.63 -23.72
N MET A 266 18.86 -22.00 -22.56
CA MET A 266 18.08 -22.33 -21.35
C MET A 266 16.57 -22.14 -21.58
N ALA A 267 16.17 -21.07 -22.28
CA ALA A 267 14.76 -20.82 -22.59
C ALA A 267 14.21 -21.85 -23.59
N VAL A 268 14.97 -22.17 -24.64
CA VAL A 268 14.65 -23.21 -25.63
C VAL A 268 14.52 -24.58 -24.95
N ALA A 269 15.47 -24.94 -24.08
CA ALA A 269 15.42 -26.22 -23.37
C ALA A 269 14.18 -26.35 -22.47
N LYS A 270 13.80 -25.27 -21.77
CA LYS A 270 12.58 -25.27 -20.94
C LYS A 270 11.31 -25.31 -21.80
N VAL A 271 11.20 -24.48 -22.83
CA VAL A 271 9.99 -24.39 -23.68
C VAL A 271 9.71 -25.73 -24.38
N ASN A 272 10.76 -26.50 -24.68
CA ASN A 272 10.68 -27.83 -25.27
C ASN A 272 9.84 -28.81 -24.42
N LEU A 273 9.88 -28.63 -23.10
CA LEU A 273 9.18 -29.47 -22.12
C LEU A 273 7.85 -28.87 -21.65
N LEU A 274 7.48 -27.67 -22.12
CA LEU A 274 6.21 -27.05 -21.76
C LEU A 274 5.04 -27.78 -22.41
N ARG A 275 3.95 -27.82 -21.67
CA ARG A 275 2.66 -28.37 -22.09
C ARG A 275 1.62 -27.26 -22.00
N PRO A 276 0.61 -27.24 -22.88
CA PRO A 276 -0.54 -26.35 -22.76
C PRO A 276 -1.16 -26.46 -21.38
N LEU A 277 -1.42 -25.32 -20.75
CA LEU A 277 -2.10 -25.27 -19.46
C LEU A 277 -3.55 -24.83 -19.68
N PRO A 278 -4.53 -25.58 -19.16
CA PRO A 278 -5.92 -25.21 -19.31
C PRO A 278 -6.20 -23.90 -18.56
N PRO A 279 -7.08 -23.03 -19.08
CA PRO A 279 -7.43 -21.79 -18.41
C PRO A 279 -8.12 -22.10 -17.08
N VAL A 280 -7.62 -21.50 -15.99
CA VAL A 280 -8.28 -21.57 -14.69
C VAL A 280 -9.16 -20.35 -14.58
N THR A 281 -10.48 -20.56 -14.51
CA THR A 281 -11.43 -19.47 -14.30
C THR A 281 -12.24 -19.71 -13.05
N VAL A 282 -12.59 -18.62 -12.37
CA VAL A 282 -13.48 -18.65 -11.21
C VAL A 282 -14.61 -17.67 -11.43
N GLU A 283 -15.83 -18.05 -11.04
CA GLU A 283 -16.96 -17.13 -11.02
C GLU A 283 -16.79 -16.13 -9.88
N VAL A 284 -17.40 -14.96 -10.00
CA VAL A 284 -17.32 -13.91 -8.98
C VAL A 284 -18.68 -13.71 -8.38
N ASN A 285 -18.78 -13.81 -7.07
CA ASN A 285 -19.90 -13.29 -6.32
C ASN A 285 -19.79 -11.76 -6.27
N PRO A 286 -20.72 -11.01 -6.90
CA PRO A 286 -20.62 -9.57 -7.05
C PRO A 286 -21.05 -8.81 -5.79
N GLN A 287 -20.72 -9.34 -4.61
CA GLN A 287 -21.03 -8.77 -3.31
C GLN A 287 -19.74 -8.44 -2.54
N GLY A 288 -19.76 -7.36 -1.78
CA GLY A 288 -18.66 -6.96 -0.90
C GLY A 288 -18.96 -7.22 0.58
N LEU A 289 -17.92 -7.46 1.37
CA LEU A 289 -17.97 -7.44 2.82
C LEU A 289 -17.08 -6.30 3.34
N VAL A 290 -17.60 -5.47 4.23
CA VAL A 290 -16.82 -4.42 4.92
C VAL A 290 -16.87 -4.69 6.41
N ILE A 291 -15.71 -4.73 7.07
CA ILE A 291 -15.58 -5.04 8.49
C ILE A 291 -15.07 -3.81 9.23
N GLY A 292 -15.93 -3.23 10.08
CA GLY A 292 -15.72 -1.98 10.81
C GLY A 292 -16.61 -0.86 10.27
N GLY A 293 -17.47 -0.33 11.13
CA GLY A 293 -18.47 0.72 10.83
C GLY A 293 -18.00 2.15 11.10
N GLY A 294 -16.70 2.40 11.16
CA GLY A 294 -16.15 3.77 11.23
C GLY A 294 -16.24 4.50 9.89
N VAL A 295 -15.91 5.81 9.84
CA VAL A 295 -15.92 6.63 8.60
C VAL A 295 -15.33 5.91 7.39
N VAL A 296 -14.18 5.24 7.57
CA VAL A 296 -13.49 4.47 6.52
C VAL A 296 -14.36 3.34 5.98
N GLY A 297 -15.02 2.58 6.86
CA GLY A 297 -15.91 1.49 6.46
C GLY A 297 -17.21 2.00 5.85
N LEU A 298 -17.75 3.12 6.33
CA LEU A 298 -18.93 3.77 5.73
C LEU A 298 -18.62 4.22 4.29
N VAL A 299 -17.48 4.88 4.08
CA VAL A 299 -17.02 5.28 2.75
C VAL A 299 -16.78 4.07 1.85
N ALA A 300 -16.17 2.99 2.36
CA ALA A 300 -15.96 1.78 1.59
C ALA A 300 -17.28 1.09 1.20
N ALA A 301 -18.24 1.01 2.13
CA ALA A 301 -19.54 0.39 1.89
C ALA A 301 -20.36 1.20 0.87
N LEU A 302 -20.42 2.53 1.01
CA LEU A 302 -21.07 3.41 0.04
C LEU A 302 -20.38 3.34 -1.32
N GLY A 303 -19.06 3.41 -1.37
CA GLY A 303 -18.32 3.38 -2.64
C GLY A 303 -18.51 2.09 -3.45
N LEU A 304 -18.74 0.95 -2.78
CA LEU A 304 -19.11 -0.31 -3.44
C LEU A 304 -20.59 -0.32 -3.84
N ALA A 305 -21.48 0.11 -2.93
CA ALA A 305 -22.92 0.02 -3.12
C ALA A 305 -23.46 1.03 -4.15
N ASP A 306 -22.95 2.26 -4.15
CA ASP A 306 -23.22 3.30 -5.16
C ASP A 306 -22.78 2.83 -6.56
N GLN A 307 -21.82 1.88 -6.62
CA GLN A 307 -21.35 1.23 -7.84
C GLN A 307 -22.14 -0.02 -8.24
N GLY A 308 -23.26 -0.30 -7.56
CA GLY A 308 -24.20 -1.37 -7.87
C GLY A 308 -23.86 -2.74 -7.27
N PHE A 309 -22.88 -2.83 -6.36
CA PHE A 309 -22.53 -4.09 -5.70
C PHE A 309 -23.17 -4.17 -4.30
N PRO A 310 -23.96 -5.21 -3.98
CA PRO A 310 -24.50 -5.36 -2.63
C PRO A 310 -23.37 -5.52 -1.59
N VAL A 311 -23.55 -4.93 -0.42
CA VAL A 311 -22.54 -4.90 0.65
C VAL A 311 -23.10 -5.38 1.97
N HIS A 312 -22.38 -6.27 2.64
CA HIS A 312 -22.54 -6.54 4.06
C HIS A 312 -21.58 -5.65 4.86
N LEU A 313 -22.10 -4.78 5.72
CA LEU A 313 -21.30 -3.96 6.63
C LEU A 313 -21.40 -4.53 8.04
N VAL A 314 -20.28 -5.00 8.61
CA VAL A 314 -20.22 -5.61 9.94
C VAL A 314 -19.60 -4.63 10.93
N GLU A 315 -20.31 -4.32 12.01
CA GLU A 315 -19.86 -3.43 13.08
C GLU A 315 -20.06 -4.12 14.45
N LYS A 316 -18.97 -4.12 15.23
CA LYS A 316 -18.91 -4.77 16.54
C LYS A 316 -19.82 -4.10 17.57
N SER A 317 -19.94 -2.78 17.52
CA SER A 317 -20.78 -2.01 18.43
C SER A 317 -22.21 -1.82 17.93
N GLY A 318 -23.05 -1.21 18.75
CA GLY A 318 -24.42 -0.86 18.39
C GLY A 318 -24.54 0.43 17.57
N VAL A 319 -23.43 1.09 17.24
CA VAL A 319 -23.44 2.41 16.58
C VAL A 319 -22.36 2.53 15.51
N LEU A 320 -22.73 3.07 14.34
CA LEU A 320 -21.79 3.39 13.26
C LEU A 320 -21.07 4.72 13.53
N GLY A 321 -19.93 4.98 12.89
CA GLY A 321 -19.17 6.25 12.92
C GLY A 321 -17.76 6.11 13.51
N GLY A 322 -17.55 5.15 14.42
CA GLY A 322 -16.25 4.84 15.02
C GLY A 322 -15.59 6.04 15.70
N ASN A 323 -14.25 6.11 15.66
CA ASN A 323 -13.47 7.16 16.34
C ASN A 323 -13.83 8.59 15.94
N ALA A 324 -14.38 8.80 14.73
CA ALA A 324 -14.73 10.13 14.25
C ALA A 324 -15.85 10.80 15.08
N ARG A 325 -16.67 10.01 15.81
CA ARG A 325 -17.66 10.53 16.75
C ARG A 325 -17.05 11.24 17.97
N HIS A 326 -15.76 11.05 18.20
CA HIS A 326 -15.02 11.69 19.28
C HIS A 326 -14.18 12.87 18.80
N LEU A 327 -14.31 13.26 17.53
CA LEU A 327 -13.56 14.35 16.91
C LEU A 327 -14.53 15.47 16.50
N PHE A 328 -14.04 16.71 16.53
CA PHE A 328 -14.88 17.90 16.31
C PHE A 328 -14.63 18.53 14.94
N THR A 329 -13.39 18.89 14.66
CA THR A 329 -12.99 19.52 13.40
C THR A 329 -11.77 18.85 12.79
N THR A 330 -11.67 18.90 11.47
CA THR A 330 -10.44 18.51 10.75
C THR A 330 -9.37 19.60 10.94
N TRP A 331 -8.15 19.33 10.49
CA TRP A 331 -7.07 20.33 10.51
C TRP A 331 -7.36 21.56 9.62
N LYS A 332 -8.33 21.45 8.70
CA LYS A 332 -8.84 22.55 7.87
C LYS A 332 -10.05 23.26 8.50
N ASN A 333 -10.37 22.96 9.75
CA ASN A 333 -11.54 23.47 10.48
C ASN A 333 -12.90 23.04 9.88
N GLU A 334 -12.95 21.96 9.09
CA GLU A 334 -14.22 21.36 8.63
C GLU A 334 -14.86 20.59 9.79
N SER A 335 -16.17 20.75 10.01
CA SER A 335 -16.89 20.05 11.09
C SER A 335 -17.04 18.56 10.78
N ILE A 336 -16.70 17.69 11.74
CA ILE A 336 -16.69 16.24 11.56
C ILE A 336 -18.06 15.61 11.83
N ALA A 337 -18.76 16.05 12.88
CA ALA A 337 -20.06 15.48 13.26
C ALA A 337 -21.09 15.43 12.11
N PRO A 338 -21.37 16.53 11.36
CA PRO A 338 -22.38 16.48 10.29
C PRO A 338 -21.97 15.54 9.15
N GLU A 339 -20.68 15.47 8.83
CA GLU A 339 -20.15 14.57 7.78
C GLU A 339 -20.29 13.09 8.18
N VAL A 340 -20.05 12.77 9.45
CA VAL A 340 -20.26 11.41 9.99
C VAL A 340 -21.75 11.06 9.99
N GLU A 341 -22.61 11.98 10.41
CA GLU A 341 -24.07 11.79 10.42
C GLU A 341 -24.61 11.55 9.01
N GLU A 342 -24.20 12.34 8.03
CA GLU A 342 -24.59 12.14 6.63
C GLU A 342 -24.11 10.79 6.09
N LEU A 343 -22.88 10.37 6.37
CA LEU A 343 -22.40 9.04 5.97
C LEU A 343 -23.22 7.91 6.60
N VAL A 344 -23.56 8.03 7.88
CA VAL A 344 -24.39 7.05 8.59
C VAL A 344 -25.80 7.00 8.00
N ASP A 345 -26.41 8.15 7.75
CA ASP A 345 -27.76 8.26 7.20
C ASP A 345 -27.83 7.75 5.77
N ARG A 346 -26.80 8.00 4.95
CA ARG A 346 -26.68 7.42 3.62
C ARG A 346 -26.58 5.90 3.69
N VAL A 347 -25.73 5.34 4.55
CA VAL A 347 -25.60 3.89 4.73
C VAL A 347 -26.93 3.27 5.17
N ALA A 348 -27.61 3.88 6.14
CA ALA A 348 -28.89 3.37 6.67
C ALA A 348 -30.01 3.35 5.61
N ARG A 349 -30.01 4.31 4.68
CA ARG A 349 -31.01 4.44 3.62
C ARG A 349 -30.65 3.69 2.34
N HIS A 350 -29.40 3.24 2.18
CA HIS A 350 -28.94 2.66 0.92
C HIS A 350 -29.47 1.23 0.73
N PRO A 351 -30.25 0.94 -0.33
CA PRO A 351 -30.89 -0.38 -0.51
C PRO A 351 -29.90 -1.52 -0.76
N GLY A 352 -28.71 -1.21 -1.26
CA GLY A 352 -27.63 -2.16 -1.48
C GLY A 352 -26.76 -2.48 -0.26
N ILE A 353 -27.02 -1.89 0.92
CA ILE A 353 -26.20 -2.13 2.11
C ILE A 353 -27.02 -2.85 3.19
N THR A 354 -26.51 -3.99 3.65
CA THR A 354 -27.03 -4.71 4.82
C THR A 354 -26.09 -4.52 6.00
N THR A 355 -26.52 -3.75 7.00
CA THR A 355 -25.75 -3.50 8.22
C THR A 355 -25.98 -4.57 9.28
N HIS A 356 -24.90 -5.08 9.86
CA HIS A 356 -24.88 -6.00 11.00
C HIS A 356 -24.24 -5.27 12.17
N LEU A 357 -25.07 -4.77 13.09
CA LEU A 357 -24.62 -4.16 14.36
C LEU A 357 -24.49 -5.23 15.45
N ASN A 358 -23.72 -4.95 16.51
CA ASN A 358 -23.41 -5.92 17.57
C ASN A 358 -22.93 -7.25 16.98
N ALA A 359 -22.10 -7.16 15.93
CA ALA A 359 -21.78 -8.28 15.07
C ALA A 359 -20.27 -8.39 14.82
N GLU A 360 -19.79 -9.63 14.74
CA GLU A 360 -18.37 -9.90 14.53
C GLU A 360 -18.20 -11.06 13.56
N VAL A 361 -17.18 -10.99 12.70
CA VAL A 361 -16.80 -12.14 11.86
C VAL A 361 -16.03 -13.14 12.72
N THR A 362 -16.47 -14.40 12.71
CA THR A 362 -15.86 -15.48 13.49
C THR A 362 -15.10 -16.47 12.63
N GLU A 363 -15.49 -16.62 11.36
CA GLU A 363 -14.87 -17.56 10.43
C GLU A 363 -14.88 -16.99 9.01
N ALA A 364 -13.86 -17.32 8.22
CA ALA A 364 -13.79 -16.98 6.82
C ALA A 364 -13.10 -18.10 6.03
N GLU A 365 -13.68 -18.44 4.89
CA GLU A 365 -13.13 -19.40 3.94
C GLU A 365 -13.32 -18.92 2.50
N GLY A 366 -12.74 -19.66 1.56
CA GLY A 366 -12.83 -19.36 0.13
C GLY A 366 -11.57 -18.70 -0.43
N PHE A 367 -11.75 -17.97 -1.52
CA PHE A 367 -10.70 -17.31 -2.30
C PHE A 367 -11.30 -16.13 -3.07
N VAL A 368 -10.46 -15.33 -3.75
CA VAL A 368 -10.89 -14.17 -4.54
C VAL A 368 -12.12 -14.49 -5.41
N GLY A 369 -13.17 -13.68 -5.28
CA GLY A 369 -14.44 -13.88 -5.98
C GLY A 369 -15.41 -14.87 -5.31
N ASN A 370 -14.97 -15.74 -4.41
CA ASN A 370 -15.81 -16.75 -3.76
C ASN A 370 -15.43 -16.95 -2.28
N PHE A 371 -15.57 -15.90 -1.48
CA PHE A 371 -15.45 -16.01 -0.03
C PHE A 371 -16.78 -16.34 0.63
N ARG A 372 -16.70 -17.01 1.78
CA ARG A 372 -17.81 -17.16 2.73
C ARG A 372 -17.33 -16.74 4.10
N SER A 373 -18.09 -15.86 4.75
CA SER A 373 -17.76 -15.38 6.10
C SER A 373 -18.94 -15.60 7.03
N THR A 374 -18.66 -16.18 8.19
CA THR A 374 -19.65 -16.39 9.26
C THR A 374 -19.61 -15.20 10.20
N ILE A 375 -20.75 -14.52 10.33
CA ILE A 375 -20.97 -13.34 11.16
C ILE A 375 -21.80 -13.77 12.36
N ARG A 376 -21.24 -13.68 13.57
CA ARG A 376 -21.97 -13.85 14.83
C ARG A 376 -22.77 -12.59 15.12
N ARG A 377 -24.05 -12.75 15.45
CA ARG A 377 -25.00 -11.69 15.81
C ARG A 377 -25.87 -12.17 16.98
N GLU A 378 -26.55 -11.25 17.65
CA GLU A 378 -27.50 -11.58 18.73
C GLU A 378 -28.60 -12.55 18.27
N LYS A 379 -29.08 -12.41 17.03
CA LYS A 379 -30.12 -13.27 16.42
C LYS A 379 -29.59 -14.62 15.90
N GLY A 380 -28.35 -14.98 16.24
CA GLY A 380 -27.66 -16.18 15.76
C GLY A 380 -26.67 -15.90 14.62
N PRO A 381 -25.74 -16.84 14.36
CA PRO A 381 -24.74 -16.70 13.31
C PRO A 381 -25.38 -16.74 11.92
N VAL A 382 -24.82 -16.00 10.97
CA VAL A 382 -25.17 -16.06 9.56
C VAL A 382 -23.93 -16.21 8.70
N THR A 383 -23.98 -17.04 7.68
CA THR A 383 -22.91 -17.12 6.68
C THR A 383 -23.30 -16.31 5.46
N VAL A 384 -22.44 -15.37 5.08
CA VAL A 384 -22.62 -14.52 3.89
C VAL A 384 -21.56 -14.86 2.86
N ALA A 385 -21.96 -14.92 1.59
CA ALA A 385 -21.05 -15.13 0.47
C ALA A 385 -20.70 -13.79 -0.16
N HIS A 386 -19.44 -13.55 -0.46
CA HIS A 386 -18.95 -12.30 -1.05
C HIS A 386 -17.73 -12.55 -1.95
N GLY A 387 -17.46 -11.64 -2.88
CA GLY A 387 -16.31 -11.75 -3.78
C GLY A 387 -15.05 -11.10 -3.22
N VAL A 388 -15.22 -10.10 -2.35
CA VAL A 388 -14.12 -9.31 -1.76
C VAL A 388 -14.46 -8.88 -0.34
N ALA A 389 -13.42 -8.66 0.49
CA ALA A 389 -13.58 -8.05 1.80
C ALA A 389 -12.64 -6.86 2.02
N VAL A 390 -13.13 -5.82 2.70
CA VAL A 390 -12.35 -4.65 3.15
C VAL A 390 -12.30 -4.66 4.68
N LEU A 391 -11.10 -4.78 5.24
CA LEU A 391 -10.84 -4.74 6.68
C LEU A 391 -10.56 -3.28 7.10
N ALA A 392 -11.50 -2.68 7.83
CA ALA A 392 -11.50 -1.28 8.25
C ALA A 392 -11.78 -1.13 9.76
N THR A 393 -11.21 -2.01 10.59
CA THR A 393 -11.48 -2.13 12.04
C THR A 393 -10.92 -1.01 12.92
N GLY A 394 -10.22 -0.04 12.33
CA GLY A 394 -9.69 1.12 13.04
C GLY A 394 -8.56 0.80 14.04
N ALA A 395 -8.41 1.68 15.01
CA ALA A 395 -7.39 1.66 16.06
C ALA A 395 -7.92 2.37 17.31
N MET A 396 -7.17 2.36 18.41
CA MET A 396 -7.57 2.97 19.69
C MET A 396 -6.59 4.04 20.17
N ALA A 397 -7.05 4.96 21.01
CA ALA A 397 -6.17 5.86 21.74
C ALA A 397 -5.53 5.14 22.93
N TYR A 398 -4.23 5.30 23.11
CA TYR A 398 -3.50 4.79 24.27
C TYR A 398 -3.94 5.52 25.55
N LYS A 399 -4.22 4.76 26.61
CA LYS A 399 -4.45 5.30 27.95
C LYS A 399 -3.11 5.41 28.70
N PRO A 400 -2.61 6.62 29.01
CA PRO A 400 -1.31 6.79 29.66
C PRO A 400 -1.28 6.23 31.08
N GLN A 401 -0.08 5.88 31.53
CA GLN A 401 0.23 5.57 32.93
C GLN A 401 1.35 6.50 33.45
N GLU A 402 1.65 7.57 32.72
CA GLU A 402 2.70 8.54 32.99
C GLU A 402 2.11 9.94 33.18
N TYR A 403 2.91 10.86 33.73
CA TYR A 403 2.58 12.29 33.86
C TYR A 403 1.37 12.63 34.75
N GLY A 404 1.04 11.78 35.74
CA GLY A 404 -0.09 12.02 36.66
C GLY A 404 -1.47 11.81 36.02
N TYR A 405 -1.54 11.11 34.88
CA TYR A 405 -2.80 10.74 34.25
C TYR A 405 -3.62 9.82 35.16
N GLY A 406 -4.89 10.15 35.39
CA GLY A 406 -5.77 9.45 36.33
C GLY A 406 -5.62 9.89 37.79
N GLU A 407 -4.50 10.50 38.17
CA GLU A 407 -4.26 11.05 39.52
C GLU A 407 -4.85 12.47 39.67
N SER A 408 -4.81 13.27 38.60
CA SER A 408 -5.35 14.63 38.57
C SER A 408 -6.36 14.81 37.46
N ARG A 409 -7.51 15.41 37.79
CA ARG A 409 -8.54 15.79 36.80
C ARG A 409 -8.09 16.90 35.84
N ARG A 410 -6.91 17.50 36.05
CA ARG A 410 -6.32 18.53 35.18
C ARG A 410 -5.32 17.97 34.16
N VAL A 411 -5.04 16.67 34.23
CA VAL A 411 -4.24 15.94 33.25
C VAL A 411 -5.21 15.17 32.35
N LEU A 412 -5.24 15.52 31.06
CA LEU A 412 -6.21 15.03 30.10
C LEU A 412 -5.49 14.37 28.93
N SER A 413 -6.06 13.32 28.35
CA SER A 413 -5.70 12.91 26.99
C SER A 413 -6.21 13.93 25.97
N ALA A 414 -5.65 13.92 24.75
CA ALA A 414 -6.09 14.79 23.66
C ALA A 414 -7.61 14.71 23.39
N LEU A 415 -8.19 13.51 23.38
CA LEU A 415 -9.64 13.32 23.14
C LEU A 415 -10.50 13.83 24.30
N GLU A 416 -10.03 13.67 25.55
CA GLU A 416 -10.73 14.22 26.72
C GLU A 416 -10.68 15.74 26.75
N PHE A 417 -9.53 16.32 26.40
CA PHE A 417 -9.36 17.77 26.26
C PHE A 417 -10.37 18.31 25.26
N ASP A 418 -10.41 17.78 24.04
CA ASP A 418 -11.30 18.27 23.01
C ASP A 418 -12.78 18.17 23.45
N LYS A 419 -13.18 17.04 24.04
CA LYS A 419 -14.54 16.82 24.53
C LYS A 419 -14.94 17.83 25.60
N LEU A 420 -14.08 18.03 26.60
CA LEU A 420 -14.33 18.98 27.68
C LEU A 420 -14.31 20.43 27.18
N HIS A 421 -13.44 20.73 26.22
CA HIS A 421 -13.33 22.06 25.62
C HIS A 421 -14.61 22.42 24.87
N MET A 422 -15.12 21.51 24.04
CA MET A 422 -16.39 21.70 23.34
C MET A 422 -17.56 21.88 24.31
N LEU A 423 -17.62 21.08 25.38
CA LEU A 423 -18.67 21.18 26.41
C LEU A 423 -18.57 22.45 27.27
N GLY A 424 -17.51 23.25 27.09
CA GLY A 424 -17.32 24.48 27.83
C GLY A 424 -16.98 24.26 29.30
N ASP A 425 -16.25 23.18 29.62
CA ASP A 425 -15.85 22.84 30.98
C ASP A 425 -15.17 24.04 31.67
N SER A 426 -15.62 24.36 32.89
CA SER A 426 -15.16 25.54 33.62
C SER A 426 -13.66 25.52 33.89
N ARG A 427 -13.05 24.35 34.08
CA ARG A 427 -11.60 24.21 34.31
C ARG A 427 -10.80 24.67 33.10
N LEU A 428 -11.29 24.38 31.89
CA LEU A 428 -10.62 24.78 30.64
C LEU A 428 -10.87 26.27 30.33
N ARG A 429 -12.10 26.76 30.54
CA ARG A 429 -12.43 28.18 30.33
C ARG A 429 -11.64 29.09 31.26
N GLN A 430 -11.47 28.68 32.52
CA GLN A 430 -10.74 29.44 33.54
C GLN A 430 -9.23 29.15 33.54
N ALA A 431 -8.75 28.21 32.73
CA ALA A 431 -7.32 27.90 32.64
C ALA A 431 -6.54 29.12 32.15
N ARG A 432 -5.65 29.60 33.00
CA ARG A 432 -4.71 30.69 32.70
C ARG A 432 -3.52 30.19 31.92
N SER A 433 -3.14 28.91 32.04
CA SER A 433 -2.04 28.30 31.29
C SER A 433 -2.31 26.84 30.92
N VAL A 434 -1.88 26.45 29.72
CA VAL A 434 -2.07 25.09 29.18
C VAL A 434 -0.76 24.55 28.63
N ALA A 435 -0.44 23.29 28.92
CA ALA A 435 0.70 22.61 28.31
C ALA A 435 0.29 21.34 27.58
N PHE A 436 1.04 21.00 26.53
CA PHE A 436 0.92 19.75 25.78
C PHE A 436 2.22 18.97 25.89
N ILE A 437 2.15 17.66 26.16
CA ILE A 437 3.31 16.76 26.02
C ILE A 437 3.10 15.87 24.80
N GLN A 438 4.01 15.97 23.84
CA GLN A 438 4.01 15.15 22.64
C GLN A 438 4.53 13.74 22.91
N CYS A 439 4.29 12.83 21.96
CA CYS A 439 4.84 11.47 21.96
C CYS A 439 4.52 10.64 23.23
N VAL A 440 3.40 10.91 23.92
CA VAL A 440 3.00 10.13 25.09
C VAL A 440 2.63 8.72 24.64
N GLY A 441 3.50 7.76 24.99
CA GLY A 441 3.44 6.40 24.46
C GLY A 441 3.86 6.19 23.00
N SER A 442 4.33 7.19 22.26
CA SER A 442 4.81 6.97 20.88
C SER A 442 6.32 7.13 20.83
N ARG A 443 6.97 6.42 19.89
CA ARG A 443 8.40 6.51 19.64
C ARG A 443 9.21 6.30 20.94
N ILE A 444 8.87 5.22 21.62
CA ILE A 444 9.53 4.62 22.79
C ILE A 444 9.98 3.20 22.41
N PRO A 445 10.89 2.55 23.14
CA PRO A 445 11.37 1.21 22.77
C PRO A 445 10.26 0.18 22.52
N GLU A 446 9.20 0.21 23.33
CA GLU A 446 8.05 -0.71 23.24
C GLU A 446 7.13 -0.39 22.06
N ARG A 447 7.16 0.85 21.56
CA ARG A 447 6.34 1.36 20.45
C ARG A 447 7.17 2.36 19.64
N PRO A 448 8.05 1.87 18.76
CA PRO A 448 9.04 2.72 18.09
C PRO A 448 8.41 3.65 17.03
N TYR A 449 7.19 3.36 16.60
CA TYR A 449 6.48 4.15 15.59
C TYR A 449 5.95 5.50 16.10
N CYS A 450 5.67 6.39 15.16
CA CYS A 450 5.02 7.67 15.39
C CYS A 450 3.52 7.57 15.11
N SER A 451 2.69 8.15 15.98
CA SER A 451 1.23 8.17 15.77
C SER A 451 0.74 9.18 14.72
N ARG A 452 1.65 9.96 14.11
CA ARG A 452 1.46 10.93 13.01
C ARG A 452 0.50 12.10 13.27
N ILE A 453 -0.61 11.88 13.97
CA ILE A 453 -1.70 12.85 14.16
C ILE A 453 -1.49 13.81 15.34
N CYS A 454 -0.77 13.36 16.38
CA CYS A 454 -0.68 14.05 17.67
C CYS A 454 -0.10 15.47 17.58
N CYS A 455 0.98 15.68 16.81
CA CYS A 455 1.59 17.00 16.67
C CYS A 455 0.65 18.01 16.01
N THR A 456 -0.04 17.61 14.93
CA THR A 456 -0.97 18.51 14.22
C THR A 456 -2.13 18.90 15.13
N HIS A 457 -2.71 17.92 15.84
CA HIS A 457 -3.78 18.16 16.80
C HIS A 457 -3.36 19.16 17.88
N SER A 458 -2.23 18.92 18.55
CA SER A 458 -1.79 19.81 19.64
C SER A 458 -1.47 21.23 19.16
N VAL A 459 -0.91 21.38 17.97
CA VAL A 459 -0.66 22.70 17.36
C VAL A 459 -1.97 23.40 17.02
N GLN A 460 -2.95 22.70 16.45
CA GLN A 460 -4.27 23.27 16.16
C GLN A 460 -5.00 23.70 17.44
N ALA A 461 -4.99 22.86 18.47
CA ALA A 461 -5.56 23.18 19.78
C ALA A 461 -4.85 24.38 20.43
N ALA A 462 -3.53 24.47 20.32
CA ALA A 462 -2.77 25.61 20.83
C ALA A 462 -3.14 26.92 20.12
N VAL A 463 -3.33 26.88 18.79
CA VAL A 463 -3.83 28.03 18.02
C VAL A 463 -5.22 28.45 18.50
N ALA A 464 -6.15 27.50 18.65
CA ALA A 464 -7.50 27.80 19.13
C ALA A 464 -7.47 28.45 20.54
N LEU A 465 -6.68 27.91 21.46
CA LEU A 465 -6.52 28.47 22.81
C LEU A 465 -5.95 29.89 22.81
N LYS A 466 -5.08 30.22 21.85
CA LYS A 466 -4.52 31.58 21.64
C LYS A 466 -5.51 32.53 20.97
N GLU A 467 -6.37 32.03 20.09
CA GLU A 467 -7.45 32.81 19.48
C GLU A 467 -8.51 33.19 20.51
N GLU A 468 -8.79 32.31 21.48
CA GLU A 468 -9.66 32.61 22.62
C GLU A 468 -9.07 33.66 23.56
N ASN A 469 -7.78 33.55 23.86
CA ASN A 469 -7.06 34.46 24.74
C ASN A 469 -5.58 34.55 24.29
N PRO A 470 -5.20 35.64 23.58
CA PRO A 470 -3.84 35.82 23.07
C PRO A 470 -2.76 35.78 24.15
N ASP A 471 -3.09 36.23 25.37
CA ASP A 471 -2.15 36.34 26.49
C ASP A 471 -2.00 35.03 27.28
N ARG A 472 -2.86 34.03 27.05
CA ARG A 472 -2.79 32.72 27.73
C ARG A 472 -1.45 32.04 27.39
N PRO A 473 -0.58 31.72 28.36
CA PRO A 473 0.61 30.94 28.09
C PRO A 473 0.23 29.52 27.64
N VAL A 474 0.75 29.12 26.47
CA VAL A 474 0.57 27.79 25.91
C VAL A 474 1.93 27.18 25.60
N PHE A 475 2.20 26.01 26.17
CA PHE A 475 3.48 25.31 26.03
C PHE A 475 3.28 23.99 25.28
N VAL A 476 4.16 23.69 24.33
CA VAL A 476 4.16 22.40 23.62
C VAL A 476 5.53 21.75 23.78
N LEU A 477 5.58 20.70 24.60
CA LEU A 477 6.79 19.93 24.86
C LEU A 477 6.92 18.83 23.82
N TYR A 478 8.00 18.83 23.06
CA TYR A 478 8.16 17.95 21.89
C TYR A 478 9.59 17.48 21.69
N ARG A 479 9.76 16.44 20.87
CA ARG A 479 11.06 16.02 20.38
C ARG A 479 11.26 16.46 18.94
N ASP A 480 10.32 16.09 18.07
CA ASP A 480 10.25 16.57 16.68
C ASP A 480 8.83 17.03 16.38
N MET A 481 8.70 18.20 15.75
CA MET A 481 7.40 18.70 15.31
C MET A 481 7.09 18.09 13.93
N ARG A 482 5.98 17.37 13.81
CA ARG A 482 5.61 16.63 12.60
C ARG A 482 4.34 17.17 11.96
N THR A 483 4.34 18.46 11.67
CA THR A 483 3.30 19.21 10.93
C THR A 483 3.63 19.27 9.44
N PHE A 484 3.90 18.12 8.81
CA PHE A 484 4.41 18.07 7.44
C PHE A 484 3.40 18.51 6.37
N GLY A 485 3.92 18.94 5.21
CA GLY A 485 3.11 19.47 4.11
C GLY A 485 2.45 20.79 4.48
N GLN A 486 1.19 20.98 4.08
CA GLN A 486 0.44 22.22 4.33
C GLN A 486 0.16 22.48 5.81
N ARG A 487 0.29 21.47 6.67
CA ARG A 487 0.13 21.63 8.13
C ARG A 487 1.25 22.47 8.75
N GLU A 488 2.35 22.71 8.05
CA GLU A 488 3.44 23.55 8.53
C GLU A 488 2.97 25.00 8.74
N GLU A 489 1.98 25.45 7.96
CA GLU A 489 1.34 26.75 8.15
C GLU A 489 0.67 26.88 9.52
N LEU A 490 0.10 25.79 10.06
CA LEU A 490 -0.46 25.77 11.41
C LEU A 490 0.63 25.94 12.47
N TYR A 491 1.78 25.28 12.28
CA TYR A 491 2.91 25.41 13.20
C TYR A 491 3.50 26.81 13.16
N LYS A 492 3.66 27.40 11.96
CA LYS A 492 4.05 28.80 11.79
C LYS A 492 3.07 29.73 12.52
N LYS A 493 1.76 29.57 12.30
CA LYS A 493 0.72 30.37 12.95
C LYS A 493 0.79 30.28 14.47
N ALA A 494 0.95 29.08 15.03
CA ALA A 494 1.09 28.89 16.47
C ALA A 494 2.30 29.65 17.04
N ARG A 495 3.44 29.60 16.34
CA ARG A 495 4.64 30.34 16.74
C ARG A 495 4.44 31.85 16.67
N ASP A 496 3.80 32.35 15.61
CA ASP A 496 3.51 33.77 15.44
C ASP A 496 2.54 34.29 16.54
N GLN A 497 1.65 33.42 17.03
CA GLN A 497 0.76 33.71 18.16
C GLN A 497 1.42 33.56 19.55
N GLY A 498 2.73 33.27 19.61
CA GLY A 498 3.48 33.16 20.86
C GLY A 498 3.25 31.86 21.63
N VAL A 499 2.87 30.76 20.96
CA VAL A 499 2.95 29.42 21.55
C VAL A 499 4.42 29.05 21.77
N ILE A 500 4.76 28.58 22.97
CA ILE A 500 6.14 28.27 23.37
C ILE A 500 6.40 26.78 23.13
N PHE A 501 7.39 26.47 22.30
CA PHE A 501 7.76 25.10 21.95
C PHE A 501 9.04 24.71 22.67
N ILE A 502 8.96 23.75 23.58
CA ILE A 502 10.10 23.33 24.42
C ILE A 502 10.55 21.93 23.99
N HIS A 503 11.82 21.82 23.61
CA HIS A 503 12.39 20.54 23.23
C HIS A 503 12.67 19.67 24.46
N TYR A 504 12.46 18.36 24.37
CA TYR A 504 12.93 17.40 25.37
C TYR A 504 13.51 16.14 24.71
N GLU A 505 14.31 15.39 25.46
CA GLU A 505 14.91 14.13 25.00
C GLU A 505 14.26 12.90 25.64
N LEU A 506 14.36 11.74 24.99
CA LEU A 506 13.73 10.51 25.50
C LEU A 506 14.35 10.04 26.84
N ASN A 507 15.65 10.20 27.00
CA ASN A 507 16.40 9.90 28.24
C ASN A 507 16.19 10.97 29.33
N GLN A 508 15.62 12.13 29.00
CA GLN A 508 15.36 13.23 29.91
C GLN A 508 13.93 13.76 29.70
N LYS A 509 12.95 12.89 30.01
CA LYS A 509 11.53 13.22 29.91
C LYS A 509 11.13 14.34 30.89
N PRO A 510 10.08 15.12 30.57
CA PRO A 510 9.50 16.08 31.52
C PRO A 510 8.98 15.37 32.77
N VAL A 511 8.93 16.06 33.90
CA VAL A 511 8.38 15.54 35.16
C VAL A 511 7.16 16.36 35.55
N VAL A 512 6.07 15.68 35.89
CA VAL A 512 4.80 16.31 36.29
C VAL A 512 4.53 16.02 37.74
N GLN A 513 4.29 17.06 38.52
CA GLN A 513 3.88 16.98 39.92
C GLN A 513 2.47 17.55 40.06
N ALA A 514 1.52 16.71 40.47
CA ALA A 514 0.16 17.10 40.78
C ALA A 514 -0.04 17.04 42.30
N LYS A 515 0.02 18.18 43.00
CA LYS A 515 -0.22 18.27 44.45
C LYS A 515 -1.36 19.24 44.74
N ASP A 516 -2.28 18.84 45.63
CA ASP A 516 -3.35 19.61 46.29
C ASP A 516 -4.15 20.58 45.39
N HIS A 517 -3.54 21.67 44.90
CA HIS A 517 -4.14 22.64 43.98
C HIS A 517 -3.21 23.18 42.86
N GLU A 518 -2.01 22.63 42.69
CA GLU A 518 -1.04 23.06 41.68
C GLU A 518 -0.59 21.89 40.78
N LEU A 519 -0.38 22.19 39.50
CA LEU A 519 0.22 21.27 38.55
C LEU A 519 1.51 21.91 38.04
N ILE A 520 2.65 21.33 38.42
CA ILE A 520 3.98 21.85 38.07
C ILE A 520 4.61 20.90 37.06
N LEU A 521 4.93 21.45 35.89
CA LEU A 521 5.65 20.77 34.83
C LEU A 521 7.13 21.20 34.87
N THR A 522 8.03 20.24 35.06
CA THR A 522 9.47 20.49 35.04
C THR A 522 10.09 19.88 33.77
N VAL A 523 10.87 20.66 33.03
CA VAL A 523 11.53 20.22 31.79
C VAL A 523 12.91 20.86 31.66
N TRP A 524 13.88 20.10 31.17
CA TRP A 524 15.21 20.63 30.85
C TRP A 524 15.17 21.42 29.56
N ASP A 525 15.67 22.67 29.58
CA ASP A 525 15.83 23.47 28.38
C ASP A 525 17.28 23.37 27.87
N PRO A 526 17.51 22.85 26.64
CA PRO A 526 18.86 22.65 26.12
C PRO A 526 19.55 23.96 25.72
N VAL A 527 18.83 25.08 25.57
CA VAL A 527 19.44 26.38 25.21
C VAL A 527 19.90 27.11 26.47
N LEU A 528 19.05 27.16 27.49
CA LEU A 528 19.36 27.79 28.78
C LEU A 528 20.24 26.89 29.66
N GLN A 529 20.32 25.59 29.37
CA GLN A 529 21.04 24.59 30.17
C GLN A 529 20.56 24.59 31.63
N GLU A 530 19.25 24.70 31.83
CA GLU A 530 18.62 24.68 33.15
C GLU A 530 17.26 23.96 33.13
N SER A 531 16.77 23.60 34.31
CA SER A 531 15.44 23.02 34.47
C SER A 531 14.39 24.11 34.63
N LEU A 532 13.51 24.25 33.66
CA LEU A 532 12.35 25.13 33.71
C LEU A 532 11.25 24.49 34.56
N ARG A 533 10.75 25.22 35.56
CA ARG A 533 9.58 24.83 36.36
C ARG A 533 8.40 25.70 35.95
N LEU A 534 7.41 25.10 35.31
CA LEU A 534 6.25 25.75 34.71
C LEU A 534 5.00 25.41 35.52
N PRO A 535 4.44 26.35 36.31
CA PRO A 535 3.12 26.18 36.89
C PRO A 535 2.06 26.25 35.77
N ILE A 536 1.28 25.20 35.63
CA ILE A 536 0.25 25.05 34.59
C ILE A 536 -1.11 24.75 35.21
N ASP A 537 -2.19 25.17 34.56
CA ASP A 537 -3.54 24.84 35.02
C ASP A 537 -4.06 23.54 34.39
N ILE A 538 -3.71 23.28 33.13
CA ILE A 538 -4.13 22.10 32.37
C ILE A 538 -2.95 21.48 31.64
N LEU A 539 -2.86 20.15 31.70
CA LEU A 539 -1.91 19.37 30.92
C LEU A 539 -2.67 18.45 29.96
N VAL A 540 -2.30 18.52 28.68
CA VAL A 540 -2.84 17.66 27.63
C VAL A 540 -1.76 16.69 27.15
N LEU A 541 -2.07 15.40 27.22
CA LEU A 541 -1.19 14.32 26.80
C LEU A 541 -1.54 13.94 25.36
N ALA A 542 -0.61 14.15 24.44
CA ALA A 542 -0.78 13.77 23.03
C ALA A 542 -0.47 12.27 22.88
N THR A 543 -1.48 11.47 23.20
CA THR A 543 -1.40 10.01 23.35
C THR A 543 -1.21 9.29 22.03
N ALA A 544 -0.53 8.16 22.07
CA ALA A 544 -0.35 7.29 20.91
C ALA A 544 -1.67 6.71 20.37
N VAL A 545 -1.66 6.35 19.10
CA VAL A 545 -2.64 5.47 18.47
C VAL A 545 -2.09 4.05 18.52
N ILE A 546 -2.84 3.12 19.09
CA ILE A 546 -2.48 1.70 19.23
C ILE A 546 -3.42 0.83 18.38
N PRO A 547 -2.96 -0.31 17.86
CA PRO A 547 -3.80 -1.19 17.05
C PRO A 547 -5.04 -1.65 17.83
N ASN A 548 -6.13 -1.90 17.11
CA ASN A 548 -7.31 -2.53 17.70
C ASN A 548 -6.94 -3.95 18.20
N PRO A 549 -7.27 -4.34 19.46
CA PRO A 549 -6.98 -5.67 19.98
C PRO A 549 -7.58 -6.80 19.12
N ASP A 550 -8.68 -6.53 18.42
CA ASP A 550 -9.34 -7.50 17.54
C ASP A 550 -8.64 -7.67 16.18
N THR A 551 -7.64 -6.84 15.85
CA THR A 551 -6.91 -6.93 14.58
C THR A 551 -6.22 -8.28 14.41
N ARG A 552 -5.52 -8.79 15.45
CA ARG A 552 -4.81 -10.07 15.36
C ARG A 552 -5.77 -11.27 15.21
N PRO A 553 -6.82 -11.42 16.03
CA PRO A 553 -7.85 -12.44 15.81
C PRO A 553 -8.47 -12.39 14.41
N LEU A 554 -8.85 -11.19 13.93
CA LEU A 554 -9.43 -11.05 12.60
C LEU A 554 -8.45 -11.40 11.49
N ALA A 555 -7.18 -11.01 11.65
CA ALA A 555 -6.13 -11.35 10.70
C ALA A 555 -5.87 -12.85 10.63
N GLN A 556 -6.00 -13.58 11.73
CA GLN A 556 -5.93 -15.05 11.74
C GLN A 556 -7.12 -15.68 10.99
N ILE A 557 -8.33 -15.15 11.17
CA ILE A 557 -9.54 -15.61 10.45
C ILE A 557 -9.35 -15.48 8.93
N TYR A 558 -8.88 -14.32 8.46
CA TYR A 558 -8.65 -14.06 7.03
C TYR A 558 -7.28 -14.52 6.52
N LYS A 559 -6.40 -15.00 7.42
CA LYS A 559 -5.03 -15.42 7.13
C LYS A 559 -4.23 -14.32 6.42
N VAL A 560 -4.33 -13.10 6.94
CA VAL A 560 -3.62 -11.91 6.43
C VAL A 560 -2.52 -11.49 7.41
N PRO A 561 -1.42 -10.89 6.92
CA PRO A 561 -0.30 -10.53 7.77
C PRO A 561 -0.61 -9.31 8.67
N VAL A 562 0.05 -9.30 9.82
CA VAL A 562 0.08 -8.19 10.78
C VAL A 562 1.55 -7.87 11.03
N ASP A 563 1.88 -6.58 11.11
CA ASP A 563 3.25 -6.16 11.41
C ASP A 563 3.65 -6.43 12.88
N THR A 564 4.89 -6.10 13.21
CA THR A 564 5.44 -6.25 14.56
C THR A 564 4.71 -5.40 15.60
N ASP A 565 4.13 -4.28 15.17
CA ASP A 565 3.44 -3.32 16.03
C ASP A 565 1.96 -3.67 16.26
N GLY A 566 1.41 -4.61 15.49
CA GLY A 566 0.03 -5.10 15.62
C GLY A 566 -0.97 -4.51 14.62
N PHE A 567 -0.52 -3.78 13.60
CA PHE A 567 -1.36 -3.28 12.52
C PHE A 567 -1.39 -4.24 11.31
N LEU A 568 -2.43 -4.16 10.49
CA LEU A 568 -2.54 -4.93 9.25
C LEU A 568 -1.43 -4.54 8.28
N LEU A 569 -0.77 -5.53 7.68
CA LEU A 569 0.34 -5.31 6.75
C LEU A 569 -0.13 -5.45 5.30
N GLU A 570 0.21 -4.47 4.48
CA GLU A 570 -0.07 -4.43 3.05
C GLU A 570 0.82 -5.38 2.23
N ALA A 571 0.37 -5.73 1.02
CA ALA A 571 1.10 -6.62 0.13
C ALA A 571 2.45 -6.04 -0.31
N HIS A 572 2.49 -4.73 -0.53
CA HIS A 572 3.71 -4.02 -0.89
C HIS A 572 3.57 -2.51 -0.60
N ALA A 573 4.44 -1.98 0.28
CA ALA A 573 4.41 -0.59 0.75
C ALA A 573 4.18 0.48 -0.33
N LYS A 574 4.85 0.37 -1.48
CA LYS A 574 4.72 1.35 -2.57
C LYS A 574 3.63 1.04 -3.61
N LEU A 575 3.59 -0.18 -4.13
CA LEU A 575 2.82 -0.52 -5.33
C LEU A 575 1.42 -1.09 -5.02
N ARG A 576 1.23 -1.68 -3.84
CA ARG A 576 -0.05 -2.28 -3.42
C ARG A 576 -0.37 -1.89 -1.98
N PRO A 577 -0.55 -0.59 -1.69
CA PRO A 577 -0.66 -0.06 -0.32
C PRO A 577 -2.02 -0.31 0.36
N VAL A 578 -2.97 -0.94 -0.35
CA VAL A 578 -4.32 -1.26 0.17
C VAL A 578 -4.72 -2.72 -0.04
N ASP A 579 -3.90 -3.50 -0.74
CA ASP A 579 -4.13 -4.91 -1.01
C ASP A 579 -3.44 -5.75 0.08
N PHE A 580 -3.98 -6.92 0.40
CA PHE A 580 -3.20 -7.99 1.02
C PHE A 580 -2.50 -8.85 -0.03
N SER A 581 -1.54 -9.68 0.42
CA SER A 581 -0.93 -10.72 -0.44
C SER A 581 -1.98 -11.72 -0.95
N ASN A 582 -3.07 -11.88 -0.21
CA ASN A 582 -4.20 -12.72 -0.56
C ASN A 582 -5.19 -11.89 -1.40
N ASP A 583 -5.32 -12.24 -2.68
CA ASP A 583 -6.18 -11.50 -3.61
C ASP A 583 -7.65 -11.45 -3.13
N GLY A 584 -8.32 -10.33 -3.43
CA GLY A 584 -9.71 -10.08 -3.04
C GLY A 584 -9.90 -9.60 -1.60
N LEU A 585 -8.83 -9.53 -0.80
CA LEU A 585 -8.84 -8.93 0.53
C LEU A 585 -8.09 -7.60 0.51
N PHE A 586 -8.68 -6.59 1.14
CA PHE A 586 -8.17 -5.22 1.18
C PHE A 586 -8.20 -4.69 2.61
N LEU A 587 -7.43 -3.64 2.85
CA LEU A 587 -7.33 -2.98 4.15
C LEU A 587 -7.46 -1.46 4.00
N ALA A 588 -8.03 -0.80 5.01
CA ALA A 588 -8.14 0.65 5.01
C ALA A 588 -8.15 1.27 6.42
N GLY A 589 -7.73 2.52 6.50
CA GLY A 589 -7.85 3.35 7.69
C GLY A 589 -6.81 3.05 8.75
N LEU A 590 -7.17 3.31 10.01
CA LEU A 590 -6.25 3.18 11.14
C LEU A 590 -5.85 1.73 11.44
N ALA A 591 -6.58 0.73 10.92
CA ALA A 591 -6.21 -0.68 11.06
C ALA A 591 -4.86 -1.01 10.40
N HIS A 592 -4.44 -0.21 9.41
CA HIS A 592 -3.17 -0.35 8.71
C HIS A 592 -2.01 0.36 9.43
N TYR A 593 -2.23 1.59 9.92
CA TYR A 593 -1.27 2.37 10.73
C TYR A 593 -1.89 3.73 11.09
N PRO A 594 -1.34 4.48 12.07
CA PRO A 594 -1.85 5.80 12.43
C PRO A 594 -1.80 6.81 11.26
N LYS A 595 -2.93 7.40 10.89
CA LYS A 595 -3.04 8.32 9.75
C LYS A 595 -4.17 9.33 9.92
N PHE A 596 -4.14 10.38 9.11
CA PHE A 596 -5.17 11.43 9.14
C PHE A 596 -6.50 10.96 8.53
N ILE A 597 -7.59 11.69 8.79
CA ILE A 597 -8.92 11.34 8.30
C ILE A 597 -9.00 11.35 6.78
N GLU A 598 -8.43 12.37 6.12
CA GLU A 598 -8.46 12.46 4.66
C GLU A 598 -7.62 11.37 3.98
N GLU A 599 -6.53 10.97 4.63
CA GLU A 599 -5.69 9.85 4.19
C GLU A 599 -6.43 8.52 4.37
N SER A 600 -7.19 8.38 5.45
CA SER A 600 -8.02 7.21 5.73
C SER A 600 -9.16 7.07 4.73
N ILE A 601 -9.81 8.17 4.37
CA ILE A 601 -10.89 8.21 3.37
C ILE A 601 -10.33 7.91 1.97
N ALA A 602 -9.19 8.52 1.60
CA ALA A 602 -8.52 8.19 0.34
C ALA A 602 -8.13 6.70 0.29
N GLN A 603 -7.70 6.12 1.42
CA GLN A 603 -7.40 4.69 1.50
C GLN A 603 -8.64 3.81 1.32
N ALA A 604 -9.77 4.20 1.90
CA ALA A 604 -11.04 3.50 1.70
C ALA A 604 -11.44 3.52 0.22
N GLN A 605 -11.41 4.69 -0.42
CA GLN A 605 -11.71 4.84 -1.84
C GLN A 605 -10.74 4.06 -2.73
N ALA A 606 -9.45 4.04 -2.38
CA ALA A 606 -8.46 3.21 -3.07
C ALA A 606 -8.79 1.71 -2.94
N ALA A 607 -9.12 1.23 -1.74
CA ALA A 607 -9.54 -0.14 -1.51
C ALA A 607 -10.80 -0.49 -2.32
N VAL A 608 -11.78 0.41 -2.40
CA VAL A 608 -12.96 0.28 -3.27
C VAL A 608 -12.55 0.16 -4.73
N GLY A 609 -11.70 1.06 -5.24
CA GLY A 609 -11.23 1.02 -6.63
C GLY A 609 -10.56 -0.30 -6.97
N ARG A 610 -9.74 -0.84 -6.06
CA ARG A 610 -9.10 -2.16 -6.22
C ARG A 610 -10.12 -3.30 -6.13
N ALA A 611 -11.05 -3.25 -5.20
CA ALA A 611 -12.13 -4.24 -5.05
C ALA A 611 -13.05 -4.31 -6.28
N VAL A 612 -13.40 -3.16 -6.87
CA VAL A 612 -14.23 -3.10 -8.08
C VAL A 612 -13.57 -3.78 -9.28
N THR A 613 -12.23 -3.80 -9.36
CA THR A 613 -11.54 -4.58 -10.43
C THR A 613 -11.84 -6.08 -10.35
N VAL A 614 -12.20 -6.59 -9.17
CA VAL A 614 -12.64 -7.97 -8.97
C VAL A 614 -14.14 -8.07 -9.24
N LEU A 615 -14.95 -7.26 -8.55
CA LEU A 615 -16.42 -7.39 -8.57
C LEU A 615 -17.06 -7.04 -9.92
N ALA A 616 -16.45 -6.16 -10.71
CA ALA A 616 -16.98 -5.77 -12.02
C ALA A 616 -16.95 -6.90 -13.06
N ASN A 617 -16.17 -7.96 -12.80
CA ASN A 617 -16.03 -9.12 -13.67
C ASN A 617 -16.94 -10.25 -13.19
N ARG A 618 -17.67 -10.92 -14.11
CA ARG A 618 -18.44 -12.13 -13.78
C ARG A 618 -17.56 -13.35 -13.54
N ARG A 619 -16.43 -13.39 -14.23
CA ARG A 619 -15.41 -14.45 -14.14
C ARG A 619 -14.04 -13.82 -14.18
N ILE A 620 -13.10 -14.38 -13.43
CA ILE A 620 -11.70 -13.96 -13.42
C ILE A 620 -10.86 -15.10 -13.93
N ALA A 621 -10.00 -14.81 -14.90
CA ALA A 621 -8.92 -15.72 -15.27
C ALA A 621 -7.84 -15.67 -14.19
N LEU A 622 -7.49 -16.83 -13.65
CA LEU A 622 -6.34 -17.01 -12.78
C LEU A 622 -5.17 -17.53 -13.62
N ASP A 623 -3.94 -17.17 -13.22
CA ASP A 623 -2.74 -17.77 -13.82
C ASP A 623 -2.78 -19.30 -13.69
N ALA A 624 -2.53 -20.02 -14.78
CA ALA A 624 -2.62 -21.49 -14.84
C ALA A 624 -1.37 -22.20 -14.29
N VAL A 625 -0.31 -21.45 -13.96
CA VAL A 625 0.86 -21.94 -13.21
C VAL A 625 0.42 -22.30 -11.79
N LYS A 626 -0.06 -23.54 -11.63
CA LYS A 626 -0.54 -24.11 -10.38
C LYS A 626 0.27 -25.35 -10.02
N ALA A 627 0.29 -25.67 -8.74
CA ALA A 627 0.76 -26.97 -8.31
C ALA A 627 -0.20 -28.07 -8.82
N GLN A 628 0.36 -29.19 -9.26
CA GLN A 628 -0.30 -30.38 -9.79
C GLN A 628 0.22 -31.61 -9.05
N VAL A 629 -0.66 -32.60 -8.87
CA VAL A 629 -0.33 -33.84 -8.18
C VAL A 629 -0.10 -34.93 -9.22
N ASP A 630 1.02 -35.62 -9.11
CA ASP A 630 1.27 -36.85 -9.87
C ASP A 630 0.68 -38.02 -9.07
N PRO A 631 -0.40 -38.65 -9.55
CA PRO A 631 -1.09 -39.71 -8.81
C PRO A 631 -0.25 -40.98 -8.65
N GLU A 632 0.77 -41.19 -9.49
CA GLU A 632 1.63 -42.38 -9.43
C GLU A 632 2.73 -42.21 -8.39
N LYS A 633 3.19 -40.97 -8.16
CA LYS A 633 4.25 -40.64 -7.21
C LYS A 633 3.74 -40.20 -5.83
N CYS A 634 2.53 -39.67 -5.74
CA CYS A 634 1.96 -39.19 -4.47
C CYS A 634 1.49 -40.35 -3.59
N ASP A 635 2.11 -40.50 -2.43
CA ASP A 635 1.79 -41.50 -1.40
C ASP A 635 0.98 -40.95 -0.21
N GLY A 636 0.61 -39.67 -0.25
CA GLY A 636 -0.19 -39.04 0.80
C GLY A 636 0.58 -38.69 2.08
N CYS A 637 1.91 -38.60 2.07
CA CYS A 637 2.73 -38.25 3.26
C CYS A 637 2.45 -36.86 3.87
N ALA A 638 1.66 -36.01 3.22
CA ALA A 638 1.12 -34.74 3.71
C ALA A 638 2.12 -33.60 4.02
N LEU A 639 3.43 -33.78 3.86
CA LEU A 639 4.44 -32.72 4.11
C LEU A 639 4.18 -31.41 3.37
N CYS A 640 3.53 -31.48 2.20
CA CYS A 640 3.21 -30.32 1.39
C CYS A 640 2.08 -29.44 1.98
N LEU A 641 1.26 -29.96 2.90
CA LEU A 641 0.17 -29.19 3.52
C LEU A 641 0.74 -28.08 4.42
N ASP A 642 1.74 -28.41 5.24
CA ASP A 642 2.31 -27.51 6.25
C ASP A 642 3.04 -26.31 5.65
N VAL A 643 3.65 -26.51 4.48
CA VAL A 643 4.42 -25.47 3.78
C VAL A 643 3.57 -24.60 2.86
N CYS A 644 2.28 -24.90 2.67
CA CYS A 644 1.43 -24.13 1.77
C CYS A 644 0.87 -22.89 2.49
N PRO A 645 1.37 -21.66 2.23
CA PRO A 645 0.89 -20.46 2.93
C PRO A 645 -0.57 -20.11 2.61
N TYR A 646 -1.10 -20.65 1.50
CA TYR A 646 -2.47 -20.41 1.04
C TYR A 646 -3.44 -21.53 1.44
N GLN A 647 -2.94 -22.59 2.09
CA GLN A 647 -3.71 -23.79 2.43
C GLN A 647 -4.55 -24.29 1.26
N ALA A 648 -3.91 -24.33 0.09
CA ALA A 648 -4.51 -24.80 -1.14
C ALA A 648 -4.54 -26.33 -1.23
N ILE A 649 -3.89 -27.04 -0.31
CA ILE A 649 -3.68 -28.48 -0.38
C ILE A 649 -4.46 -29.15 0.76
N ARG A 650 -5.15 -30.24 0.45
CA ARG A 650 -5.83 -31.09 1.44
C ARG A 650 -5.56 -32.56 1.18
N LEU A 651 -5.66 -33.38 2.22
CA LEU A 651 -5.66 -34.84 2.07
C LEU A 651 -7.03 -35.32 1.61
N ILE A 652 -7.01 -36.28 0.70
CA ILE A 652 -8.18 -36.98 0.19
C ILE A 652 -7.88 -38.47 0.09
N GLU A 653 -8.93 -39.27 0.01
CA GLU A 653 -8.83 -40.71 -0.19
C GLU A 653 -9.38 -41.03 -1.58
N ILE A 654 -8.56 -41.62 -2.45
CA ILE A 654 -8.96 -42.05 -3.80
C ILE A 654 -8.63 -43.54 -3.92
N ASN A 655 -9.63 -44.37 -4.22
CA ASN A 655 -9.47 -45.81 -4.45
C ASN A 655 -8.72 -46.54 -3.31
N GLY A 656 -8.95 -46.16 -2.05
CA GLY A 656 -8.30 -46.75 -0.86
C GLY A 656 -6.85 -46.29 -0.62
N HIS A 657 -6.36 -45.32 -1.40
CA HIS A 657 -5.05 -44.70 -1.20
C HIS A 657 -5.21 -43.24 -0.78
N THR A 658 -4.50 -42.86 0.28
CA THR A 658 -4.39 -41.47 0.72
C THR A 658 -3.54 -40.69 -0.27
N ARG A 659 -4.06 -39.54 -0.72
CA ARG A 659 -3.37 -38.62 -1.64
C ARG A 659 -3.64 -37.18 -1.23
N VAL A 660 -2.94 -36.24 -1.86
CA VAL A 660 -3.24 -34.82 -1.72
C VAL A 660 -4.02 -34.32 -2.93
N GLU A 661 -4.85 -33.31 -2.71
CA GLU A 661 -5.58 -32.57 -3.74
C GLU A 661 -5.23 -31.09 -3.64
N ILE A 662 -5.15 -30.42 -4.78
CA ILE A 662 -4.79 -29.01 -4.87
C ILE A 662 -6.02 -28.22 -5.35
N ASN A 663 -6.49 -27.32 -4.50
CA ASN A 663 -7.43 -26.28 -4.88
C ASN A 663 -6.72 -25.25 -5.77
N THR A 664 -6.94 -25.36 -7.07
CA THR A 664 -6.30 -24.50 -8.09
C THR A 664 -6.66 -23.03 -7.90
N ALA A 665 -7.84 -22.70 -7.36
CA ALA A 665 -8.23 -21.32 -7.12
C ALA A 665 -7.46 -20.65 -5.96
N LYS A 666 -7.09 -21.43 -4.92
CA LYS A 666 -6.26 -20.98 -3.81
C LYS A 666 -4.76 -21.00 -4.13
N CYS A 667 -4.31 -21.93 -4.96
CA CYS A 667 -2.90 -22.09 -5.28
C CYS A 667 -2.34 -20.89 -6.06
N LYS A 668 -1.21 -20.34 -5.61
CA LYS A 668 -0.49 -19.24 -6.29
C LYS A 668 0.75 -19.69 -7.08
N GLY A 669 0.96 -21.00 -7.22
CA GLY A 669 2.09 -21.52 -7.99
C GLY A 669 3.46 -21.24 -7.36
N CYS A 670 3.54 -20.98 -6.05
CA CYS A 670 4.80 -20.52 -5.41
C CYS A 670 5.92 -21.58 -5.34
N GLY A 671 5.64 -22.85 -5.62
CA GLY A 671 6.65 -23.91 -5.67
C GLY A 671 7.06 -24.52 -4.34
N LEU A 672 6.69 -23.95 -3.18
CA LEU A 672 7.06 -24.47 -1.85
C LEU A 672 6.71 -25.95 -1.68
N CYS A 673 5.47 -26.33 -1.98
CA CYS A 673 5.02 -27.72 -1.91
C CYS A 673 5.79 -28.69 -2.82
N ALA A 674 6.20 -28.23 -4.01
CA ALA A 674 6.96 -29.05 -4.94
C ALA A 674 8.41 -29.23 -4.46
N ALA A 675 9.03 -28.14 -3.96
CA ALA A 675 10.37 -28.17 -3.38
C ALA A 675 10.46 -29.03 -2.11
N THR A 676 9.38 -29.13 -1.34
CA THR A 676 9.32 -29.96 -0.13
C THR A 676 9.00 -31.43 -0.42
N CYS A 677 8.41 -31.77 -1.58
CA CYS A 677 7.92 -33.11 -1.84
C CYS A 677 9.09 -34.10 -2.09
N PRO A 678 9.35 -35.07 -1.21
CA PRO A 678 10.48 -35.98 -1.36
C PRO A 678 10.29 -37.02 -2.48
N LYS A 679 9.07 -37.17 -2.98
CA LYS A 679 8.70 -38.15 -4.01
C LYS A 679 8.51 -37.53 -5.38
N GLU A 680 8.67 -36.20 -5.50
CA GLU A 680 8.26 -35.44 -6.70
C GLU A 680 6.78 -35.68 -7.09
N GLY A 681 5.95 -36.07 -6.12
CA GLY A 681 4.51 -36.29 -6.31
C GLY A 681 3.70 -35.01 -6.43
N VAL A 682 4.32 -33.85 -6.18
CA VAL A 682 3.75 -32.52 -6.41
C VAL A 682 4.74 -31.71 -7.24
N ASN A 683 4.27 -31.14 -8.34
CA ASN A 683 5.07 -30.28 -9.23
C ASN A 683 4.31 -28.98 -9.52
N VAL A 684 4.98 -27.93 -9.98
CA VAL A 684 4.31 -26.73 -10.48
C VAL A 684 4.26 -26.76 -12.00
N ALA A 685 3.08 -26.54 -12.57
CA ALA A 685 2.87 -26.48 -14.01
C ALA A 685 3.76 -25.40 -14.64
N GLY A 686 4.56 -25.79 -15.65
CA GLY A 686 5.56 -24.90 -16.28
C GLY A 686 6.87 -24.72 -15.49
N PHE A 687 6.98 -25.33 -14.30
CA PHE A 687 8.17 -25.33 -13.45
C PHE A 687 8.39 -26.70 -12.77
N SER A 688 8.18 -27.80 -13.51
CA SER A 688 8.51 -29.14 -13.01
C SER A 688 10.02 -29.31 -12.81
N TYR A 689 10.42 -30.31 -12.01
CA TYR A 689 11.85 -30.60 -11.82
C TYR A 689 12.57 -30.82 -13.15
N GLN A 690 11.98 -31.57 -14.08
CA GLN A 690 12.55 -31.79 -15.42
C GLN A 690 12.71 -30.48 -16.21
N GLN A 691 11.71 -29.59 -16.16
CA GLN A 691 11.75 -28.29 -16.84
C GLN A 691 12.82 -27.36 -16.24
N LEU A 692 13.02 -27.40 -14.93
CA LEU A 692 14.07 -26.64 -14.25
C LEU A 692 15.46 -27.23 -14.51
N ALA A 693 15.59 -28.55 -14.44
CA ALA A 693 16.84 -29.27 -14.67
C ALA A 693 17.34 -29.11 -16.12
N ALA A 694 16.43 -29.05 -17.10
CA ALA A 694 16.78 -28.81 -18.51
C ALA A 694 17.44 -27.44 -18.76
N ARG A 695 17.38 -26.50 -17.81
CA ARG A 695 18.04 -25.20 -17.90
C ARG A 695 19.47 -25.20 -17.37
N SER A 696 19.89 -26.26 -16.68
CA SER A 696 21.27 -26.47 -16.26
C SER A 696 22.06 -27.05 -17.43
#